data_AF-A0A316RQV7-F1
#
_entry.id   AF-A0A316RQV7-F1
#
_cell.length_a   1.000
_cell.length_b   1.000
_cell.length_c   1.000
_cell.angle_alpha   90.00
_cell.angle_beta   90.00
_cell.angle_gamma   90.00
#
_symmetry.space_group_name_H-M   'P 1'
#
loop_
_entity.id
_entity.type
_entity.pdbx_description
1 polymer ?
#
loop_
_entity_poly.entity_id
_entity_poly.type
_entity_poly.pdbx_seq_one_letter_code
_entity_poly.pdbx_strand_id
1 'polypeptide(L)'
;MLQLSEKIAQNERTLFTFLTSKDLYSLASYVEQCQDTAFAGAPLIYDYFSQLLADEKDFAVHGEWINAEHAIDKAEDADAKKILKTMAVIRMVNLSDDIPVNEEYLYLATGLGRKAIENAIDALIKQKLIAFNKEAKTYSFHDSVSANLQELVSDDIKKQFTKINVPDVLNRVNKNKYILPKKYNQDHCMTRYFQVHIINSDSFMALSSMEYLPKENHPDGYLFLVLNQHKEKPENIRKHLEELNDRSVMAAIIEQMPHVKSKAQNLLAVQKLLLDKTFLQENEAAGIELENWKKNLLNDLNQAIADAMDQISTLYTREGIEKMKEKPLNRVISDVAERVYNRTPLINHESINRHSVTAQYSKARNIILDDIFHSRMFEQYSSGTSAEATIYRSCIESTKNDSNLASARNEIVEFIHDSKGQKVAFAILVNKLTSAPYGMRRGVLPIYIAEQLMQLEDMPVIYHDKTEIALSPKLIVDAVASPDNHYLYVEAETVEKLEYIEGLEKLFSDYGDYCKEIENMNRLARLKCFIQAWYRSLPQTATTFQVGDYPRQDMKKLKLFRKALTGEPNPRELIFEQIPRIFETDSLSDTLKEVQKAKKDIDAHTDRLKKDVAAVIKKSLGLQHNDNLQQGLKVWYENIPEKAKNSILPTTSQSLLNCIRDVISGKSVDLIEKIAKTATNFFIEDWNDKTKDEFESTLKTLVSYLKKKEEAADTPQSKKITLPGESGSKEYFYDFDPNELSPSGVFFQSALDDMMDEYGALDNSEKIGILMNLVKKLMG
;
A
#
# COMPACT_ATOMS: atom_id res chain seq x y z
N MET A 1 6.10 -42.48 -47.37
CA MET A 1 6.08 -41.37 -48.35
C MET A 1 5.09 -40.28 -47.99
N LEU A 2 3.78 -40.56 -47.87
CA LEU A 2 2.75 -39.57 -47.48
C LEU A 2 3.13 -38.80 -46.21
N GLN A 3 3.50 -39.51 -45.15
CA GLN A 3 3.93 -38.94 -43.87
C GLN A 3 5.22 -38.11 -43.95
N LEU A 4 6.14 -38.45 -44.86
CA LEU A 4 7.36 -37.67 -45.07
C LEU A 4 7.01 -36.36 -45.81
N SER A 5 6.13 -36.45 -46.81
CA SER A 5 5.62 -35.29 -47.54
C SER A 5 4.90 -34.31 -46.61
N GLU A 6 4.07 -34.79 -45.68
CA GLU A 6 3.38 -33.94 -44.69
C GLU A 6 4.33 -33.20 -43.75
N LYS A 7 5.52 -33.76 -43.50
CA LYS A 7 6.54 -33.14 -42.65
C LYS A 7 7.42 -32.12 -43.36
N ILE A 8 7.79 -32.38 -44.62
CA ILE A 8 8.71 -31.54 -45.40
C ILE A 8 7.97 -30.45 -46.19
N ALA A 9 6.70 -30.68 -46.52
CA ALA A 9 5.93 -29.79 -47.39
C ALA A 9 4.46 -29.75 -46.97
N GLN A 10 3.84 -28.59 -47.15
CA GLN A 10 2.49 -28.34 -46.65
C GLN A 10 1.35 -29.06 -47.42
N ASN A 11 1.60 -29.97 -48.37
CA ASN A 11 0.53 -30.46 -49.27
C ASN A 11 0.78 -31.83 -49.93
N GLU A 12 -0.33 -32.51 -50.26
CA GLU A 12 -0.43 -33.66 -51.20
C GLU A 12 0.15 -33.37 -52.60
N ARG A 13 0.30 -32.09 -52.96
CA ARG A 13 0.82 -31.65 -54.27
C ARG A 13 2.24 -32.18 -54.54
N THR A 14 3.11 -32.21 -53.55
CA THR A 14 4.50 -32.69 -53.72
C THR A 14 4.56 -34.19 -53.98
N LEU A 15 3.64 -34.96 -53.37
CA LEU A 15 3.46 -36.38 -53.67
C LEU A 15 3.02 -36.58 -55.14
N PHE A 16 2.06 -35.79 -55.61
CA PHE A 16 1.63 -35.84 -57.02
C PHE A 16 2.76 -35.46 -57.98
N THR A 17 3.58 -34.47 -57.63
CA THR A 17 4.74 -34.07 -58.45
C THR A 17 5.77 -35.20 -58.51
N PHE A 18 6.13 -35.85 -57.40
CA PHE A 18 7.02 -37.02 -57.44
C PHE A 18 6.50 -38.13 -58.37
N LEU A 19 5.19 -38.41 -58.34
CA LEU A 19 4.60 -39.49 -59.12
C LEU A 19 4.48 -39.18 -60.61
N THR A 20 4.24 -37.92 -60.98
CA THR A 20 3.80 -37.56 -62.34
C THR A 20 4.74 -36.59 -63.07
N SER A 21 5.62 -35.88 -62.38
CA SER A 21 6.56 -34.95 -63.01
C SER A 21 7.72 -35.67 -63.69
N LYS A 22 8.46 -34.94 -64.52
CA LYS A 22 9.71 -35.41 -65.15
C LYS A 22 10.94 -34.76 -64.53
N ASP A 23 10.85 -34.40 -63.25
CA ASP A 23 11.98 -33.81 -62.53
C ASP A 23 13.05 -34.87 -62.25
N LEU A 24 14.26 -34.42 -61.89
CA LEU A 24 15.34 -35.30 -61.46
C LEU A 24 14.89 -36.12 -60.23
N TYR A 25 15.14 -37.44 -60.23
CA TYR A 25 14.72 -38.40 -59.20
C TYR A 25 13.20 -38.60 -59.00
N SER A 26 12.34 -38.03 -59.85
CA SER A 26 10.91 -38.36 -59.86
C SER A 26 10.66 -39.82 -60.28
N LEU A 27 9.52 -40.38 -59.91
CA LEU A 27 9.18 -41.77 -60.25
C LEU A 27 9.04 -41.95 -61.77
N ALA A 28 8.41 -41.01 -62.48
CA ALA A 28 8.25 -41.12 -63.92
C ALA A 28 9.59 -41.06 -64.65
N SER A 29 10.49 -40.14 -64.26
CA SER A 29 11.86 -40.09 -64.79
C SER A 29 12.66 -41.36 -64.49
N TYR A 30 12.52 -41.91 -63.27
CA TYR A 30 13.19 -43.14 -62.87
C TYR A 30 12.74 -44.33 -63.73
N VAL A 31 11.43 -44.46 -63.98
CA VAL A 31 10.87 -45.52 -64.82
C VAL A 31 11.29 -45.38 -66.28
N GLU A 32 11.31 -44.16 -66.84
CA GLU A 32 11.74 -43.92 -68.23
C GLU A 32 13.22 -44.25 -68.48
N GLN A 33 14.07 -44.09 -67.46
CA GLN A 33 15.50 -44.36 -67.53
C GLN A 33 15.87 -45.81 -67.18
N CYS A 34 14.93 -46.57 -66.63
CA CYS A 34 15.19 -47.94 -66.19
C CYS A 34 15.12 -48.91 -67.38
N GLN A 35 16.23 -49.64 -67.61
CA GLN A 35 16.31 -50.62 -68.72
C GLN A 35 15.73 -51.99 -68.35
N ASP A 36 15.50 -52.26 -67.06
CA ASP A 36 15.03 -53.54 -66.52
C ASP A 36 14.12 -53.33 -65.29
N THR A 37 13.55 -54.40 -64.73
CA THR A 37 12.74 -54.36 -63.51
C THR A 37 13.59 -54.01 -62.28
N ALA A 38 13.53 -52.76 -61.83
CA ALA A 38 14.21 -52.27 -60.63
C ALA A 38 13.22 -51.87 -59.52
N PHE A 39 13.65 -52.05 -58.27
CA PHE A 39 12.86 -51.69 -57.09
C PHE A 39 12.96 -50.19 -56.80
N ALA A 40 11.84 -49.49 -56.85
CA ALA A 40 11.73 -48.09 -56.44
C ALA A 40 11.52 -47.99 -54.92
N GLY A 41 12.62 -48.01 -54.17
CA GLY A 41 12.62 -47.99 -52.70
C GLY A 41 12.73 -46.61 -52.06
N ALA A 42 12.81 -46.60 -50.72
CA ALA A 42 13.05 -45.39 -49.92
C ALA A 42 14.29 -44.56 -50.33
N PRO A 43 15.39 -45.12 -50.87
CA PRO A 43 16.51 -44.31 -51.34
C PRO A 43 16.13 -43.31 -52.44
N LEU A 44 15.24 -43.71 -53.36
CA LEU A 44 14.75 -42.82 -54.44
C LEU A 44 13.92 -41.68 -53.87
N ILE A 45 13.11 -41.97 -52.85
CA ILE A 45 12.33 -40.97 -52.13
C ILE A 45 13.27 -39.97 -51.46
N TYR A 46 14.28 -40.45 -50.74
CA TYR A 46 15.29 -39.57 -50.13
C TYR A 46 15.94 -38.65 -51.15
N ASP A 47 16.40 -39.19 -52.29
CA ASP A 47 17.08 -38.41 -53.33
C ASP A 47 16.21 -37.32 -53.94
N TYR A 48 14.91 -37.60 -54.16
CA TYR A 48 13.96 -36.60 -54.63
C TYR A 48 13.74 -35.47 -53.62
N PHE A 49 13.62 -35.81 -52.34
CA PHE A 49 13.35 -34.83 -51.28
C PHE A 49 14.60 -34.17 -50.70
N SER A 50 15.82 -34.64 -51.01
CA SER A 50 17.06 -34.17 -50.35
C SER A 50 17.28 -32.65 -50.47
N GLN A 51 16.96 -32.05 -51.62
CA GLN A 51 17.05 -30.59 -51.78
C GLN A 51 16.03 -29.84 -50.90
N LEU A 52 14.83 -30.38 -50.74
CA LEU A 52 13.81 -29.79 -49.86
C LEU A 52 14.17 -29.99 -48.39
N LEU A 53 14.80 -31.12 -48.05
CA LEU A 53 15.30 -31.43 -46.71
C LEU A 53 16.45 -30.51 -46.27
N ALA A 54 17.26 -30.05 -47.23
CA ALA A 54 18.34 -29.09 -46.98
C ALA A 54 17.81 -27.72 -46.51
N ASP A 55 16.63 -27.31 -47.01
CA ASP A 55 15.98 -26.03 -46.67
C ASP A 55 14.88 -26.16 -45.59
N GLU A 56 14.74 -27.35 -45.00
CA GLU A 56 13.69 -27.66 -44.02
C GLU A 56 13.92 -26.94 -42.68
N LYS A 57 12.85 -26.36 -42.11
CA LYS A 57 12.87 -25.64 -40.84
C LYS A 57 12.52 -26.54 -39.65
N ASP A 58 11.89 -27.68 -39.88
CA ASP A 58 11.75 -28.71 -38.85
C ASP A 58 13.12 -29.35 -38.56
N PHE A 59 13.75 -28.87 -37.49
CA PHE A 59 15.08 -29.33 -37.05
C PHE A 59 15.14 -30.83 -36.72
N ALA A 60 14.03 -31.51 -36.41
CA ALA A 60 14.05 -32.96 -36.21
C ALA A 60 14.24 -33.68 -37.55
N VAL A 61 13.59 -33.21 -38.61
CA VAL A 61 13.71 -33.75 -39.96
C VAL A 61 15.05 -33.32 -40.58
N HIS A 62 15.41 -32.05 -40.44
CA HIS A 62 16.66 -31.49 -40.92
C HIS A 62 17.89 -32.10 -40.21
N GLY A 63 17.79 -32.39 -38.90
CA GLY A 63 18.84 -33.06 -38.15
C GLY A 63 19.10 -34.49 -38.63
N GLU A 64 18.06 -35.25 -38.98
CA GLU A 64 18.22 -36.57 -39.60
C GLU A 64 18.83 -36.48 -41.00
N TRP A 65 18.52 -35.42 -41.76
CA TRP A 65 19.14 -35.16 -43.06
C TRP A 65 20.63 -34.86 -42.93
N ILE A 66 21.05 -33.98 -42.00
CA ILE A 66 22.47 -33.68 -41.74
C ILE A 66 23.23 -34.97 -41.36
N ASN A 67 22.67 -35.78 -40.46
CA ASN A 67 23.28 -37.05 -40.06
C ASN A 67 23.44 -38.01 -41.24
N ALA A 68 22.43 -38.05 -42.11
CA ALA A 68 22.43 -38.90 -43.30
C ALA A 68 23.46 -38.43 -44.34
N GLU A 69 23.49 -37.15 -44.70
CA GLU A 69 24.45 -36.60 -45.67
C GLU A 69 25.90 -36.82 -45.19
N HIS A 70 26.18 -36.54 -43.92
CA HIS A 70 27.51 -36.77 -43.35
C HIS A 70 27.94 -38.24 -43.40
N ALA A 71 27.01 -39.18 -43.20
CA ALA A 71 27.30 -40.60 -43.32
C ALA A 71 27.41 -41.05 -44.79
N ILE A 72 26.59 -40.50 -45.69
CA ILE A 72 26.56 -40.82 -47.12
C ILE A 72 27.85 -40.38 -47.82
N ASP A 73 28.39 -39.22 -47.45
CA ASP A 73 29.66 -38.70 -47.98
C ASP A 73 30.86 -39.60 -47.65
N LYS A 74 30.80 -40.28 -46.50
CA LYS A 74 31.86 -41.18 -46.01
C LYS A 74 31.69 -42.62 -46.47
N ALA A 75 30.49 -43.01 -46.88
CA ALA A 75 30.23 -44.37 -47.37
C ALA A 75 30.82 -44.55 -48.77
N GLU A 76 31.64 -45.60 -48.94
CA GLU A 76 32.27 -45.90 -50.23
C GLU A 76 31.35 -46.70 -51.17
N ASP A 77 30.53 -47.57 -50.61
CA ASP A 77 29.71 -48.53 -51.36
C ASP A 77 28.29 -48.02 -51.67
N ALA A 78 27.76 -48.41 -52.84
CA ALA A 78 26.45 -47.96 -53.31
C ALA A 78 25.29 -48.54 -52.48
N ASP A 79 25.42 -49.77 -51.98
CA ASP A 79 24.39 -50.40 -51.15
C ASP A 79 24.43 -49.85 -49.72
N ALA A 80 25.62 -49.53 -49.21
CA ALA A 80 25.78 -48.77 -47.96
C ALA A 80 25.08 -47.39 -48.02
N LYS A 81 25.24 -46.64 -49.12
CA LYS A 81 24.52 -45.36 -49.32
C LYS A 81 23.00 -45.54 -49.36
N LYS A 82 22.49 -46.58 -50.02
CA LYS A 82 21.05 -46.89 -50.04
C LYS A 82 20.50 -47.18 -48.64
N ILE A 83 21.25 -47.90 -47.82
CA ILE A 83 20.87 -48.17 -46.43
C ILE A 83 20.80 -46.88 -45.62
N LEU A 84 21.81 -46.01 -45.70
CA LEU A 84 21.84 -44.73 -44.97
C LEU A 84 20.67 -43.82 -45.37
N LYS A 85 20.37 -43.70 -46.67
CA LYS A 85 19.20 -42.95 -47.16
C LYS A 85 17.90 -43.51 -46.62
N THR A 86 17.77 -44.83 -46.57
CA THR A 86 16.58 -45.51 -46.05
C THR A 86 16.42 -45.30 -44.56
N MET A 87 17.52 -45.40 -43.79
CA MET A 87 17.52 -45.08 -42.36
C MET A 87 17.03 -43.66 -42.12
N ALA A 88 17.52 -42.69 -42.90
CA ALA A 88 17.09 -41.30 -42.81
C ALA A 88 15.57 -41.15 -43.03
N VAL A 89 15.03 -41.74 -44.11
CA VAL A 89 13.59 -41.69 -44.39
C VAL A 89 12.76 -42.28 -43.26
N ILE A 90 13.13 -43.46 -42.74
CA ILE A 90 12.40 -44.12 -41.66
C ILE A 90 12.43 -43.25 -40.38
N ARG A 91 13.60 -42.69 -40.05
CA ARG A 91 13.75 -41.82 -38.87
C ARG A 91 12.99 -40.50 -38.99
N MET A 92 13.00 -39.86 -40.17
CA MET A 92 12.24 -38.63 -40.44
C MET A 92 10.73 -38.86 -40.31
N VAL A 93 10.22 -40.03 -40.73
CA VAL A 93 8.81 -40.41 -40.54
C VAL A 93 8.47 -40.52 -39.04
N ASN A 94 9.41 -40.97 -38.21
CA ASN A 94 9.29 -41.05 -36.74
C ASN A 94 8.12 -41.90 -36.25
N LEU A 95 7.96 -43.10 -36.83
CA LEU A 95 7.03 -44.14 -36.37
C LEU A 95 7.82 -45.34 -35.84
N SER A 96 8.63 -45.13 -34.81
CA SER A 96 9.55 -46.16 -34.29
C SER A 96 8.85 -47.41 -33.78
N ASP A 97 7.59 -47.29 -33.35
CA ASP A 97 6.80 -48.40 -32.82
C ASP A 97 6.23 -49.31 -33.94
N ASP A 98 5.98 -48.75 -35.13
CA ASP A 98 5.39 -49.46 -36.28
C ASP A 98 6.43 -49.81 -37.36
N ILE A 99 7.45 -48.98 -37.52
CA ILE A 99 8.50 -49.06 -38.56
C ILE A 99 9.87 -48.82 -37.91
N PRO A 100 10.39 -49.76 -37.10
CA PRO A 100 11.72 -49.66 -36.51
C PRO A 100 12.83 -49.72 -37.58
N VAL A 101 13.93 -49.00 -37.35
CA VAL A 101 15.13 -49.08 -38.20
C VAL A 101 15.90 -50.36 -37.87
N ASN A 102 15.46 -51.50 -38.42
CA ASN A 102 16.11 -52.80 -38.26
C ASN A 102 16.37 -53.45 -39.63
N GLU A 103 17.04 -54.61 -39.65
CA GLU A 103 17.39 -55.30 -40.91
C GLU A 103 16.16 -55.64 -41.77
N GLU A 104 15.02 -55.95 -41.16
CA GLU A 104 13.78 -56.31 -41.86
C GLU A 104 13.21 -55.11 -42.62
N TYR A 105 13.04 -53.96 -41.97
CA TYR A 105 12.51 -52.77 -42.62
C TYR A 105 13.51 -52.15 -43.60
N LEU A 106 14.81 -52.25 -43.33
CA LEU A 106 15.84 -51.87 -44.29
C LEU A 106 15.78 -52.76 -45.55
N TYR A 107 15.53 -54.06 -45.39
CA TYR A 107 15.30 -54.99 -46.51
C TYR A 107 14.07 -54.62 -47.32
N LEU A 108 12.92 -54.46 -46.66
CA LEU A 108 11.66 -54.15 -47.31
C LEU A 108 11.69 -52.79 -48.04
N ALA A 109 12.38 -51.80 -47.47
CA ALA A 109 12.39 -50.44 -48.01
C ALA A 109 13.50 -50.18 -49.05
N THR A 110 14.58 -50.97 -49.08
CA THR A 110 15.65 -50.85 -50.10
C THR A 110 15.48 -51.79 -51.29
N GLY A 111 14.84 -52.95 -51.10
CA GLY A 111 14.76 -54.01 -52.11
C GLY A 111 16.10 -54.73 -52.36
N LEU A 112 17.11 -54.52 -51.52
CA LEU A 112 18.40 -55.21 -51.62
C LEU A 112 18.29 -56.67 -51.16
N GLY A 113 19.17 -57.55 -51.66
CA GLY A 113 19.23 -58.93 -51.18
C GLY A 113 19.74 -58.99 -49.72
N ARG A 114 19.24 -59.95 -48.92
CA ARG A 114 19.60 -60.07 -47.49
C ARG A 114 21.11 -60.07 -47.23
N LYS A 115 21.87 -60.83 -48.03
CA LYS A 115 23.33 -60.90 -47.94
C LYS A 115 24.03 -59.57 -48.23
N ALA A 116 23.48 -58.75 -49.11
CA ALA A 116 24.03 -57.42 -49.41
C ALA A 116 23.79 -56.45 -48.24
N ILE A 117 22.61 -56.54 -47.59
CA ILE A 117 22.27 -55.74 -46.42
C ILE A 117 23.15 -56.08 -45.23
N GLU A 118 23.30 -57.36 -44.90
CA GLU A 118 24.18 -57.82 -43.81
C GLU A 118 25.61 -57.29 -44.02
N ASN A 119 26.17 -57.47 -45.22
CA ASN A 119 27.52 -57.00 -45.54
C ASN A 119 27.66 -55.47 -45.45
N ALA A 120 26.67 -54.73 -45.93
CA ALA A 120 26.70 -53.27 -45.93
C ALA A 120 26.49 -52.69 -44.51
N ILE A 121 25.62 -53.29 -43.69
CA ILE A 121 25.47 -52.93 -42.27
C ILE A 121 26.77 -53.20 -41.51
N ASP A 122 27.39 -54.37 -41.70
CA ASP A 122 28.67 -54.69 -41.09
C ASP A 122 29.78 -53.69 -41.47
N ALA A 123 29.80 -53.26 -42.73
CA ALA A 123 30.73 -52.24 -43.21
C ALA A 123 30.47 -50.88 -42.55
N LEU A 124 29.21 -50.43 -42.52
CA LEU A 124 28.81 -49.16 -41.91
C LEU A 124 29.10 -49.11 -40.40
N ILE A 125 28.92 -50.24 -39.69
CA ILE A 125 29.28 -50.35 -38.26
C ILE A 125 30.80 -50.29 -38.08
N LYS A 126 31.58 -51.01 -38.90
CA LYS A 126 33.06 -50.99 -38.84
C LYS A 126 33.63 -49.60 -39.14
N GLN A 127 33.00 -48.87 -40.06
CA GLN A 127 33.35 -47.49 -40.39
C GLN A 127 32.86 -46.46 -39.35
N LYS A 128 32.13 -46.90 -38.33
CA LYS A 128 31.52 -46.05 -37.30
C LYS A 128 30.59 -44.98 -37.89
N LEU A 129 29.82 -45.33 -38.91
CA LEU A 129 28.80 -44.45 -39.49
C LEU A 129 27.42 -44.71 -38.89
N ILE A 130 27.18 -45.93 -38.41
CA ILE A 130 25.96 -46.34 -37.70
C ILE A 130 26.29 -47.14 -36.44
N ALA A 131 25.36 -47.15 -35.48
CA ALA A 131 25.44 -47.91 -34.24
C ALA A 131 24.16 -48.73 -34.03
N PHE A 132 24.29 -49.88 -33.34
CA PHE A 132 23.16 -50.75 -33.02
C PHE A 132 22.78 -50.63 -31.53
N ASN A 133 21.52 -50.27 -31.27
CA ASN A 133 20.95 -50.22 -29.92
C ASN A 133 20.41 -51.61 -29.52
N LYS A 134 20.99 -52.21 -28.48
CA LYS A 134 20.63 -53.56 -28.01
C LYS A 134 19.26 -53.63 -27.32
N GLU A 135 18.82 -52.57 -26.66
CA GLU A 135 17.53 -52.55 -25.93
C GLU A 135 16.37 -52.35 -26.92
N ALA A 136 16.52 -51.42 -27.85
CA ALA A 136 15.50 -51.10 -28.85
C ALA A 136 15.54 -52.00 -30.10
N LYS A 137 16.64 -52.75 -30.30
CA LYS A 137 16.91 -53.56 -31.51
C LYS A 137 16.85 -52.76 -32.81
N THR A 138 17.37 -51.53 -32.78
CA THR A 138 17.37 -50.59 -33.92
C THR A 138 18.75 -50.02 -34.22
N TYR A 139 18.95 -49.54 -35.44
CA TYR A 139 20.15 -48.81 -35.86
C TYR A 139 19.94 -47.30 -35.82
N SER A 140 20.97 -46.56 -35.43
CA SER A 140 21.02 -45.09 -35.44
C SER A 140 22.30 -44.59 -36.11
N PHE A 141 22.31 -43.35 -36.61
CA PHE A 141 23.55 -42.72 -37.08
C PHE A 141 24.53 -42.54 -35.90
N HIS A 142 25.81 -42.80 -36.13
CA HIS A 142 26.86 -42.52 -35.16
C HIS A 142 27.03 -40.98 -35.03
N ASP A 143 27.31 -40.48 -33.82
CA ASP A 143 27.38 -39.04 -33.49
C ASP A 143 26.06 -38.25 -33.62
N SER A 144 24.89 -38.91 -33.57
CA SER A 144 23.62 -38.19 -33.52
C SER A 144 23.51 -37.34 -32.25
N VAL A 145 23.08 -36.08 -32.39
CA VAL A 145 22.90 -35.09 -31.30
C VAL A 145 22.14 -35.69 -30.10
N SER A 146 21.16 -36.54 -30.36
CA SER A 146 20.32 -37.21 -29.36
C SER A 146 21.09 -38.19 -28.44
N ALA A 147 22.05 -38.93 -28.97
CA ALA A 147 22.86 -39.87 -28.18
C ALA A 147 23.78 -39.12 -27.20
N ASN A 148 24.39 -38.02 -27.66
CA ASN A 148 25.22 -37.14 -26.82
C ASN A 148 24.39 -36.46 -25.72
N LEU A 149 23.16 -36.04 -26.03
CA LEU A 149 22.25 -35.44 -25.04
C LEU A 149 21.88 -36.41 -23.91
N GLN A 150 21.63 -37.68 -24.21
CA GLN A 150 21.33 -38.68 -23.18
C GLN A 150 22.51 -38.91 -22.23
N GLU A 151 23.74 -38.93 -22.76
CA GLU A 151 24.95 -39.03 -21.94
C GLU A 151 25.13 -37.80 -21.04
N LEU A 152 24.96 -36.59 -21.59
CA LEU A 152 25.04 -35.33 -20.84
C LEU A 152 24.01 -35.27 -19.70
N VAL A 153 22.75 -35.63 -19.98
CA VAL A 153 21.69 -35.71 -18.97
C VAL A 153 22.02 -36.74 -17.89
N SER A 154 22.48 -37.93 -18.29
CA SER A 154 22.89 -39.00 -17.35
C SER A 154 24.04 -38.56 -16.44
N ASP A 155 25.02 -37.85 -17.00
CA ASP A 155 26.14 -37.28 -16.26
C ASP A 155 25.70 -36.21 -15.26
N ASP A 156 24.81 -35.31 -15.66
CA ASP A 156 24.24 -34.30 -14.76
C ASP A 156 23.44 -34.93 -13.62
N ILE A 157 22.72 -36.02 -13.88
CA ILE A 157 22.03 -36.78 -12.83
C ILE A 157 23.03 -37.36 -11.83
N LYS A 158 24.12 -37.99 -12.30
CA LYS A 158 25.16 -38.56 -11.42
C LYS A 158 25.88 -37.48 -10.62
N LYS A 159 26.17 -36.32 -11.24
CA LYS A 159 26.93 -35.24 -10.60
C LYS A 159 26.11 -34.44 -9.60
N GLN A 160 24.84 -34.14 -9.91
CA GLN A 160 24.06 -33.15 -9.15
C GLN A 160 22.67 -33.64 -8.72
N PHE A 161 22.00 -34.47 -9.51
CA PHE A 161 20.60 -34.86 -9.23
C PHE A 161 20.43 -36.28 -8.71
N THR A 162 21.45 -36.88 -8.11
CA THR A 162 21.38 -38.25 -7.55
C THR A 162 20.45 -38.32 -6.33
N LYS A 163 20.50 -37.30 -5.46
CA LYS A 163 19.65 -37.16 -4.28
C LYS A 163 18.76 -35.93 -4.46
N ILE A 164 17.51 -36.14 -4.85
CA ILE A 164 16.52 -35.07 -5.03
C ILE A 164 15.33 -35.29 -4.10
N ASN A 165 14.69 -34.19 -3.70
CA ASN A 165 13.37 -34.25 -3.08
C ASN A 165 12.30 -34.37 -4.18
N VAL A 166 11.84 -35.60 -4.41
CA VAL A 166 10.86 -35.91 -5.47
C VAL A 166 9.54 -35.15 -5.26
N PRO A 167 8.93 -35.11 -4.05
CA PRO A 167 7.78 -34.24 -3.75
C PRO A 167 7.92 -32.79 -4.22
N ASP A 168 9.08 -32.15 -4.02
CA ASP A 168 9.28 -30.75 -4.43
C ASP A 168 9.25 -30.58 -5.95
N VAL A 169 9.76 -31.56 -6.71
CA VAL A 169 9.65 -31.55 -8.18
C VAL A 169 8.19 -31.74 -8.59
N LEU A 170 7.50 -32.70 -7.98
CA LEU A 170 6.11 -33.02 -8.30
C LEU A 170 5.15 -31.85 -8.01
N ASN A 171 5.26 -31.23 -6.83
CA ASN A 171 4.44 -30.07 -6.46
C ASN A 171 4.67 -28.87 -7.40
N ARG A 172 5.89 -28.70 -7.94
CA ARG A 172 6.19 -27.66 -8.94
C ARG A 172 5.53 -27.92 -10.28
N VAL A 173 5.50 -29.17 -10.75
CA VAL A 173 4.96 -29.52 -12.08
C VAL A 173 3.46 -29.87 -12.08
N ASN A 174 2.88 -30.11 -10.90
CA ASN A 174 1.49 -30.52 -10.75
C ASN A 174 0.54 -29.49 -11.38
N LYS A 175 -0.23 -29.91 -12.41
CA LYS A 175 -1.31 -29.14 -13.03
C LYS A 175 -2.61 -29.23 -12.23
N ASN A 176 -2.83 -30.35 -11.52
CA ASN A 176 -3.99 -30.61 -10.68
C ASN A 176 -3.74 -30.16 -9.23
N LYS A 177 -3.28 -28.92 -9.05
CA LYS A 177 -2.94 -28.37 -7.72
C LYS A 177 -4.13 -28.23 -6.79
N TYR A 178 -5.35 -28.18 -7.33
CA TYR A 178 -6.56 -27.89 -6.55
C TYR A 178 -7.71 -28.81 -6.93
N ILE A 179 -8.49 -29.21 -5.92
CA ILE A 179 -9.75 -29.94 -6.10
C ILE A 179 -10.88 -29.05 -5.58
N LEU A 180 -11.87 -28.83 -6.43
CA LEU A 180 -13.06 -28.05 -6.10
C LEU A 180 -14.14 -28.99 -5.52
N PRO A 181 -14.67 -28.77 -4.31
CA PRO A 181 -15.85 -29.49 -3.83
C PRO A 181 -17.09 -28.98 -4.57
N LYS A 182 -17.38 -29.54 -5.76
CA LYS A 182 -18.34 -28.95 -6.71
C LYS A 182 -19.74 -28.82 -6.14
N LYS A 183 -20.23 -29.86 -5.46
CA LYS A 183 -21.57 -29.84 -4.86
C LYS A 183 -21.64 -28.81 -3.75
N TYR A 184 -20.68 -28.81 -2.82
CA TYR A 184 -20.65 -27.84 -1.74
C TYR A 184 -20.65 -26.40 -2.29
N ASN A 185 -19.80 -26.13 -3.28
CA ASN A 185 -19.66 -24.81 -3.90
C ASN A 185 -20.96 -24.34 -4.56
N GLN A 186 -21.66 -25.27 -5.23
CA GLN A 186 -22.96 -25.00 -5.84
C GLN A 186 -24.04 -24.73 -4.78
N ASP A 187 -24.11 -25.57 -3.74
CA ASP A 187 -25.13 -25.49 -2.69
C ASP A 187 -24.93 -24.25 -1.78
N HIS A 188 -23.68 -23.78 -1.60
CA HIS A 188 -23.33 -22.67 -0.70
C HIS A 188 -22.98 -21.35 -1.42
N CYS A 189 -23.10 -21.29 -2.75
CA CYS A 189 -22.70 -20.13 -3.56
C CYS A 189 -21.28 -19.61 -3.24
N MET A 190 -20.34 -20.54 -3.03
CA MET A 190 -18.97 -20.24 -2.60
C MET A 190 -17.98 -20.98 -3.50
N THR A 191 -16.88 -20.36 -3.88
CA THR A 191 -15.79 -21.05 -4.59
C THR A 191 -14.72 -21.47 -3.59
N ARG A 192 -14.89 -22.65 -2.97
CA ARG A 192 -13.84 -23.29 -2.16
C ARG A 192 -12.94 -24.18 -3.00
N TYR A 193 -11.70 -24.37 -2.57
CA TYR A 193 -10.77 -25.32 -3.20
C TYR A 193 -9.78 -25.88 -2.19
N PHE A 194 -9.47 -27.15 -2.34
CA PHE A 194 -8.53 -27.88 -1.50
C PHE A 194 -7.24 -28.10 -2.28
N GLN A 195 -6.10 -27.74 -1.70
CA GLN A 195 -4.80 -27.88 -2.36
C GLN A 195 -4.32 -29.34 -2.28
N VAL A 196 -3.90 -29.90 -3.41
CA VAL A 196 -3.23 -31.19 -3.49
C VAL A 196 -1.75 -30.97 -3.22
N HIS A 197 -1.23 -31.58 -2.16
CA HIS A 197 0.16 -31.46 -1.76
C HIS A 197 0.82 -32.83 -1.65
N ILE A 198 1.85 -33.06 -2.47
CA ILE A 198 2.58 -34.33 -2.48
C ILE A 198 3.70 -34.24 -1.44
N ILE A 199 3.85 -35.26 -0.60
CA ILE A 199 4.81 -35.26 0.51
C ILE A 199 5.29 -36.68 0.82
N ASN A 200 6.51 -36.84 1.35
CA ASN A 200 6.98 -38.14 1.85
C ASN A 200 6.39 -38.42 3.24
N SER A 201 6.30 -39.70 3.62
CA SER A 201 5.84 -40.12 4.96
C SER A 201 6.52 -39.36 6.09
N ASP A 202 7.85 -39.27 6.07
CA ASP A 202 8.63 -38.69 7.18
C ASP A 202 8.38 -37.19 7.31
N SER A 203 8.29 -36.47 6.19
CA SER A 203 7.99 -35.05 6.16
C SER A 203 6.54 -34.76 6.57
N PHE A 204 5.61 -35.65 6.25
CA PHE A 204 4.23 -35.55 6.72
C PHE A 204 4.16 -35.71 8.23
N MET A 205 4.80 -36.73 8.80
CA MET A 205 4.81 -36.97 10.25
C MET A 205 5.52 -35.87 11.06
N ALA A 206 6.43 -35.12 10.43
CA ALA A 206 7.10 -33.98 11.04
C ALA A 206 6.29 -32.67 10.98
N LEU A 207 5.20 -32.63 10.22
CA LEU A 207 4.37 -31.45 10.04
C LEU A 207 3.56 -31.17 11.31
N SER A 208 3.70 -29.99 11.90
CA SER A 208 2.94 -29.62 13.11
C SER A 208 1.79 -28.65 12.85
N SER A 209 1.78 -27.99 11.68
CA SER A 209 0.74 -27.03 11.29
C SER A 209 0.76 -26.81 9.78
N MET A 210 -0.39 -26.45 9.19
CA MET A 210 -0.48 -26.05 7.79
C MET A 210 0.16 -24.67 7.52
N GLU A 211 0.52 -23.92 8.56
CA GLU A 211 1.21 -22.63 8.43
C GLU A 211 2.61 -22.72 7.82
N TYR A 212 3.26 -23.88 7.94
CA TYR A 212 4.56 -24.15 7.32
C TYR A 212 4.49 -24.40 5.81
N LEU A 213 3.27 -24.57 5.27
CA LEU A 213 3.08 -24.80 3.85
C LEU A 213 2.87 -23.49 3.08
N PRO A 214 3.28 -23.42 1.81
CA PRO A 214 2.97 -22.28 0.96
C PRO A 214 1.44 -22.09 0.85
N LYS A 215 0.94 -20.95 1.32
CA LYS A 215 -0.48 -20.57 1.20
C LYS A 215 -0.76 -19.87 -0.13
N GLU A 216 -0.31 -20.47 -1.23
CA GLU A 216 -0.61 -19.94 -2.57
C GLU A 216 -2.13 -19.91 -2.76
N ASN A 217 -2.69 -18.73 -3.06
CA ASN A 217 -4.12 -18.45 -3.18
C ASN A 217 -4.99 -18.60 -1.91
N HIS A 218 -4.48 -19.06 -0.76
CA HIS A 218 -5.27 -19.35 0.46
C HIS A 218 -6.30 -20.49 0.27
N PRO A 219 -5.86 -21.75 0.16
CA PRO A 219 -6.77 -22.89 0.02
C PRO A 219 -7.63 -23.09 1.28
N ASP A 220 -8.82 -23.65 1.09
CA ASP A 220 -9.78 -23.99 2.15
C ASP A 220 -9.47 -25.33 2.84
N GLY A 221 -8.39 -25.99 2.45
CA GLY A 221 -7.93 -27.23 3.04
C GLY A 221 -6.90 -27.93 2.17
N TYR A 222 -6.44 -29.08 2.63
CA TYR A 222 -5.34 -29.81 2.00
C TYR A 222 -5.70 -31.28 1.78
N LEU A 223 -5.34 -31.80 0.61
CA LEU A 223 -5.25 -33.23 0.35
C LEU A 223 -3.77 -33.60 0.19
N PHE A 224 -3.23 -34.29 1.18
CA PHE A 224 -1.88 -34.83 1.12
C PHE A 224 -1.84 -36.13 0.33
N LEU A 225 -0.99 -36.19 -0.68
CA LEU A 225 -0.60 -37.44 -1.33
C LEU A 225 0.71 -37.91 -0.69
N VAL A 226 0.59 -38.80 0.29
CA VAL A 226 1.72 -39.28 1.10
C VAL A 226 2.41 -40.43 0.38
N LEU A 227 3.60 -40.17 -0.16
CA LEU A 227 4.44 -41.18 -0.81
C LEU A 227 5.03 -42.11 0.25
N ASN A 228 4.52 -43.35 0.31
CA ASN A 228 4.81 -44.26 1.41
C ASN A 228 6.05 -45.14 1.19
N GLN A 229 7.19 -44.50 0.92
CA GLN A 229 8.43 -45.21 0.60
C GLN A 229 8.93 -46.08 1.76
N HIS A 230 8.62 -45.70 3.01
CA HIS A 230 9.05 -46.39 4.22
C HIS A 230 7.99 -47.35 4.80
N LYS A 231 6.87 -47.58 4.10
CA LYS A 231 5.76 -48.44 4.56
C LYS A 231 5.22 -48.05 5.94
N GLU A 232 5.04 -46.75 6.14
CA GLU A 232 4.35 -46.19 7.28
C GLU A 232 2.95 -46.80 7.40
N LYS A 233 2.52 -47.08 8.64
CA LYS A 233 1.24 -47.74 8.88
C LYS A 233 0.09 -46.74 8.73
N PRO A 234 -1.02 -47.12 8.09
CA PRO A 234 -2.23 -46.29 8.01
C PRO A 234 -2.70 -45.68 9.34
N GLU A 235 -2.57 -46.44 10.42
CA GLU A 235 -2.96 -46.02 11.77
C GLU A 235 -2.13 -44.83 12.26
N ASN A 236 -0.84 -44.76 11.89
CA ASN A 236 0.05 -43.67 12.28
C ASN A 236 -0.29 -42.37 11.53
N ILE A 237 -0.59 -42.47 10.23
CA ILE A 237 -1.07 -41.34 9.42
C ILE A 237 -2.37 -40.78 10.00
N ARG A 238 -3.32 -41.66 10.35
CA ARG A 238 -4.57 -41.26 10.99
C ARG A 238 -4.33 -40.57 12.33
N LYS A 239 -3.52 -41.18 13.21
CA LYS A 239 -3.21 -40.61 14.51
C LYS A 239 -2.56 -39.23 14.38
N HIS A 240 -1.68 -39.06 13.39
CA HIS A 240 -1.07 -37.77 13.12
C HIS A 240 -2.08 -36.71 12.66
N LEU A 241 -3.07 -37.08 11.82
CA LEU A 241 -4.17 -36.17 11.48
C LEU A 241 -5.02 -35.79 12.70
N GLU A 242 -5.25 -36.73 13.63
CA GLU A 242 -5.89 -36.47 14.92
C GLU A 242 -5.09 -35.46 15.77
N GLU A 243 -3.76 -35.59 15.80
CA GLU A 243 -2.83 -34.67 16.48
C GLU A 243 -2.76 -33.28 15.84
N LEU A 244 -2.75 -33.20 14.50
CA LEU A 244 -2.82 -31.93 13.74
C LEU A 244 -4.11 -31.15 14.04
N ASN A 245 -5.18 -31.86 14.41
CA ASN A 245 -6.47 -31.32 14.84
C ASN A 245 -7.21 -30.41 13.82
N ASP A 246 -6.78 -30.38 12.56
CA ASP A 246 -7.41 -29.60 11.48
C ASP A 246 -8.40 -30.47 10.69
N ARG A 247 -9.68 -30.07 10.66
CA ARG A 247 -10.75 -30.81 9.96
C ARG A 247 -10.71 -30.63 8.44
N SER A 248 -10.01 -29.61 7.94
CA SER A 248 -9.86 -29.31 6.51
C SER A 248 -8.75 -30.15 5.84
N VAL A 249 -8.03 -30.95 6.61
CA VAL A 249 -6.89 -31.74 6.15
C VAL A 249 -7.28 -33.20 5.94
N MET A 250 -6.84 -33.74 4.81
CA MET A 250 -7.01 -35.13 4.41
C MET A 250 -5.68 -35.70 3.92
N ALA A 251 -5.49 -37.01 4.05
CA ALA A 251 -4.33 -37.70 3.50
C ALA A 251 -4.74 -38.96 2.72
N ALA A 252 -4.06 -39.22 1.61
CA ALA A 252 -4.09 -40.46 0.86
C ALA A 252 -2.70 -41.09 0.86
N ILE A 253 -2.62 -42.40 1.09
CA ILE A 253 -1.36 -43.15 1.03
C ILE A 253 -1.16 -43.61 -0.42
N ILE A 254 -0.03 -43.19 -1.01
CA ILE A 254 0.38 -43.59 -2.35
C ILE A 254 1.54 -44.57 -2.22
N GLU A 255 1.24 -45.85 -2.44
CA GLU A 255 2.20 -46.95 -2.27
C GLU A 255 3.32 -46.90 -3.33
N GLN A 256 2.97 -46.66 -4.60
CA GLN A 256 3.95 -46.58 -5.68
C GLN A 256 3.53 -45.59 -6.77
N MET A 257 4.49 -44.80 -7.23
CA MET A 257 4.42 -44.09 -8.50
C MET A 257 5.60 -44.57 -9.38
N PRO A 258 5.36 -45.52 -10.31
CA PRO A 258 6.44 -46.14 -11.08
C PRO A 258 7.31 -45.12 -11.82
N HIS A 259 8.63 -45.29 -11.75
CA HIS A 259 9.63 -44.47 -12.46
C HIS A 259 9.60 -42.95 -12.20
N VAL A 260 8.79 -42.46 -11.26
CA VAL A 260 8.65 -41.00 -11.04
C VAL A 260 9.96 -40.36 -10.58
N LYS A 261 10.76 -41.06 -9.78
CA LYS A 261 12.08 -40.57 -9.37
C LYS A 261 13.00 -40.35 -10.57
N SER A 262 13.11 -41.31 -11.49
CA SER A 262 13.99 -41.16 -12.65
C SER A 262 13.49 -40.05 -13.59
N LYS A 263 12.17 -39.97 -13.82
CA LYS A 263 11.58 -38.89 -14.62
C LYS A 263 11.81 -37.50 -14.01
N ALA A 264 11.70 -37.37 -12.68
CA ALA A 264 12.00 -36.13 -11.98
C ALA A 264 13.48 -35.74 -12.07
N GLN A 265 14.40 -36.70 -11.98
CA GLN A 265 15.83 -36.47 -12.17
C GLN A 265 16.16 -36.01 -13.59
N ASN A 266 15.60 -36.70 -14.60
CA ASN A 266 15.73 -36.31 -16.01
C ASN A 266 15.21 -34.89 -16.24
N LEU A 267 14.07 -34.53 -15.66
CA LEU A 267 13.50 -33.19 -15.83
C LEU A 267 14.44 -32.09 -15.31
N LEU A 268 15.03 -32.29 -14.12
CA LEU A 268 15.96 -31.32 -13.54
C LEU A 268 17.24 -31.19 -14.36
N ALA A 269 17.79 -32.30 -14.86
CA ALA A 269 18.97 -32.31 -15.71
C ALA A 269 18.69 -31.63 -17.07
N VAL A 270 17.58 -31.95 -17.73
CA VAL A 270 17.15 -31.29 -18.98
C VAL A 270 16.94 -29.79 -18.78
N GLN A 271 16.29 -29.38 -17.68
CA GLN A 271 16.10 -27.96 -17.36
C GLN A 271 17.42 -27.22 -17.15
N LYS A 272 18.41 -27.87 -16.52
CA LYS A 272 19.74 -27.28 -16.34
C LYS A 272 20.43 -27.03 -17.68
N LEU A 273 20.42 -28.01 -18.59
CA LEU A 273 21.00 -27.84 -19.93
C LEU A 273 20.27 -26.75 -20.73
N LEU A 274 18.95 -26.65 -20.61
CA LEU A 274 18.17 -25.57 -21.22
C LEU A 274 18.46 -24.17 -20.66
N LEU A 275 19.06 -24.07 -19.46
CA LEU A 275 19.48 -22.80 -18.87
C LEU A 275 20.92 -22.41 -19.28
N ASP A 276 21.69 -23.35 -19.83
CA ASP A 276 23.07 -23.12 -20.28
C ASP A 276 23.08 -22.47 -21.68
N LYS A 277 23.11 -21.13 -21.70
CA LYS A 277 23.08 -20.36 -22.95
C LYS A 277 24.28 -20.62 -23.85
N THR A 278 25.45 -20.90 -23.26
CA THR A 278 26.67 -21.22 -24.02
C THR A 278 26.52 -22.55 -24.75
N PHE A 279 26.06 -23.58 -24.04
CA PHE A 279 25.77 -24.88 -24.63
C PHE A 279 24.74 -24.80 -25.76
N LEU A 280 23.65 -24.04 -25.56
CA LEU A 280 22.58 -23.89 -26.56
C LEU A 280 23.01 -23.08 -27.80
N GLN A 281 23.88 -22.08 -27.64
CA GLN A 281 24.45 -21.34 -28.78
C GLN A 281 25.37 -22.22 -29.63
N GLU A 282 26.10 -23.13 -28.99
CA GLU A 282 26.99 -24.07 -29.67
C GLU A 282 26.22 -25.26 -30.27
N ASN A 283 25.01 -25.56 -29.77
CA ASN A 283 24.22 -26.74 -30.13
C ASN A 283 22.72 -26.39 -30.32
N GLU A 284 22.39 -25.59 -31.34
CA GLU A 284 21.01 -25.10 -31.56
C GLU A 284 19.97 -26.23 -31.71
N ALA A 285 20.31 -27.30 -32.44
CA ALA A 285 19.46 -28.48 -32.59
C ALA A 285 19.19 -29.21 -31.26
N ALA A 286 20.15 -29.17 -30.33
CA ALA A 286 20.02 -29.80 -29.02
C ALA A 286 18.99 -29.09 -28.13
N GLY A 287 18.83 -27.77 -28.30
CA GLY A 287 17.83 -27.00 -27.55
C GLY A 287 16.40 -27.43 -27.83
N ILE A 288 16.07 -27.72 -29.10
CA ILE A 288 14.73 -28.14 -29.52
C ILE A 288 14.42 -29.54 -28.99
N GLU A 289 15.39 -30.46 -29.09
CA GLU A 289 15.23 -31.82 -28.56
C GLU A 289 15.05 -31.82 -27.03
N LEU A 290 15.82 -31.00 -26.31
CA LEU A 290 15.68 -30.83 -24.86
C LEU A 290 14.32 -30.22 -24.47
N GLU A 291 13.79 -29.25 -25.22
CA GLU A 291 12.44 -28.71 -24.96
C GLU A 291 11.34 -29.75 -25.20
N ASN A 292 11.45 -30.54 -26.28
CA ASN A 292 10.53 -31.66 -26.53
C ASN A 292 10.61 -32.71 -25.43
N TRP A 293 11.82 -33.06 -24.97
CA TRP A 293 12.02 -34.01 -23.88
C TRP A 293 11.42 -33.49 -22.57
N LYS A 294 11.64 -32.22 -22.24
CA LYS A 294 11.02 -31.55 -21.10
C LYS A 294 9.49 -31.60 -21.18
N LYS A 295 8.90 -31.30 -22.35
CA LYS A 295 7.44 -31.38 -22.55
C LYS A 295 6.90 -32.79 -22.28
N ASN A 296 7.57 -33.82 -22.79
CA ASN A 296 7.19 -35.21 -22.56
C ASN A 296 7.30 -35.60 -21.08
N LEU A 297 8.41 -35.24 -20.41
CA LEU A 297 8.60 -35.47 -18.98
C LEU A 297 7.55 -34.76 -18.13
N LEU A 298 7.18 -33.52 -18.48
CA LEU A 298 6.12 -32.79 -17.80
C LEU A 298 4.76 -33.46 -17.95
N ASN A 299 4.43 -33.96 -19.15
CA ASN A 299 3.18 -34.70 -19.37
C ASN A 299 3.17 -36.01 -18.59
N ASP A 300 4.26 -36.78 -18.64
CA ASP A 300 4.40 -38.04 -17.92
C ASP A 300 4.27 -37.88 -16.40
N LEU A 301 4.94 -36.88 -15.82
CA LEU A 301 4.87 -36.60 -14.39
C LEU A 301 3.46 -36.17 -13.98
N ASN A 302 2.80 -35.34 -14.80
CA ASN A 302 1.41 -34.94 -14.54
C ASN A 302 0.43 -36.11 -14.68
N GLN A 303 0.64 -37.00 -15.64
CA GLN A 303 -0.17 -38.21 -15.80
C GLN A 303 0.01 -39.11 -14.58
N ALA A 304 1.24 -39.32 -14.11
CA ALA A 304 1.49 -40.11 -12.90
C ALA A 304 0.79 -39.52 -11.66
N ILE A 305 0.75 -38.20 -11.51
CA ILE A 305 0.01 -37.54 -10.42
C ILE A 305 -1.50 -37.77 -10.58
N ALA A 306 -2.05 -37.60 -11.79
CA ALA A 306 -3.45 -37.84 -12.06
C ALA A 306 -3.85 -39.31 -11.79
N ASP A 307 -3.06 -40.26 -12.25
CA ASP A 307 -3.25 -41.69 -12.00
C ASP A 307 -3.22 -42.00 -10.50
N ALA A 308 -2.27 -41.42 -9.77
CA ALA A 308 -2.19 -41.58 -8.31
C ALA A 308 -3.44 -41.03 -7.60
N MET A 309 -4.01 -39.93 -8.10
CA MET A 309 -5.26 -39.36 -7.58
C MET A 309 -6.49 -40.24 -7.91
N ASP A 310 -6.55 -40.78 -9.12
CA ASP A 310 -7.65 -41.65 -9.56
C ASP A 310 -7.62 -43.02 -8.86
N GLN A 311 -6.44 -43.49 -8.46
CA GLN A 311 -6.25 -44.74 -7.71
C GLN A 311 -6.46 -44.59 -6.19
N ILE A 312 -6.76 -43.40 -5.68
CA ILE A 312 -7.06 -43.22 -4.25
C ILE A 312 -8.27 -44.08 -3.90
N SER A 313 -8.03 -45.09 -3.07
CA SER A 313 -9.09 -45.99 -2.58
C SER A 313 -9.63 -45.57 -1.21
N THR A 314 -8.81 -44.86 -0.44
CA THR A 314 -9.04 -44.54 0.96
C THR A 314 -8.48 -43.15 1.27
N LEU A 315 -9.29 -42.31 1.90
CA LEU A 315 -8.88 -41.04 2.47
C LEU A 315 -8.94 -41.10 3.99
N TYR A 316 -7.85 -40.69 4.62
CA TYR A 316 -7.75 -40.53 6.06
C TYR A 316 -8.09 -39.08 6.41
N THR A 317 -8.94 -38.91 7.40
CA THR A 317 -9.29 -37.60 7.98
C THR A 317 -9.17 -37.69 9.50
N ARG A 318 -9.21 -36.55 10.17
CA ARG A 318 -9.28 -36.48 11.63
C ARG A 318 -10.48 -37.24 12.21
N GLU A 319 -11.59 -37.29 11.49
CA GLU A 319 -12.86 -37.85 11.98
C GLU A 319 -13.01 -39.33 11.64
N GLY A 320 -12.22 -39.85 10.69
CA GLY A 320 -12.30 -41.23 10.30
C GLY A 320 -11.67 -41.54 8.96
N ILE A 321 -12.20 -42.59 8.32
CA ILE A 321 -11.73 -43.11 7.04
C ILE A 321 -12.88 -43.03 6.05
N GLU A 322 -12.63 -42.38 4.91
CA GLU A 322 -13.57 -42.28 3.80
C GLU A 322 -13.14 -43.25 2.70
N LYS A 323 -14.04 -44.17 2.30
CA LYS A 323 -13.78 -45.16 1.25
C LYS A 323 -14.27 -44.65 -0.10
N MET A 324 -13.41 -44.69 -1.10
CA MET A 324 -13.65 -44.08 -2.42
C MET A 324 -14.47 -44.97 -3.36
N LYS A 325 -14.65 -46.26 -3.04
CA LYS A 325 -15.45 -47.20 -3.85
C LYS A 325 -16.91 -46.75 -4.03
N GLU A 326 -17.41 -45.91 -3.14
CA GLU A 326 -18.81 -45.51 -3.09
C GLU A 326 -19.06 -44.15 -3.73
N LYS A 327 -18.03 -43.30 -3.87
CA LYS A 327 -18.15 -41.91 -4.33
C LYS A 327 -16.87 -41.40 -4.97
N PRO A 328 -16.94 -40.59 -6.06
CA PRO A 328 -15.76 -39.97 -6.64
C PRO A 328 -15.11 -38.98 -5.66
N LEU A 329 -13.80 -38.74 -5.80
CA LEU A 329 -13.01 -37.86 -4.94
C LEU A 329 -13.67 -36.50 -4.70
N ASN A 330 -14.16 -35.87 -5.76
CA ASN A 330 -14.86 -34.60 -5.70
C ASN A 330 -16.04 -34.56 -4.71
N ARG A 331 -16.80 -35.67 -4.64
CA ARG A 331 -17.94 -35.80 -3.72
C ARG A 331 -17.47 -35.95 -2.28
N VAL A 332 -16.41 -36.73 -2.03
CA VAL A 332 -15.84 -36.87 -0.68
C VAL A 332 -15.26 -35.55 -0.18
N ILE A 333 -14.57 -34.78 -1.02
CA ILE A 333 -14.10 -33.43 -0.66
C ILE A 333 -15.29 -32.50 -0.36
N SER A 334 -16.42 -32.65 -1.08
CA SER A 334 -17.65 -31.91 -0.75
C SER A 334 -18.21 -32.30 0.61
N ASP A 335 -18.26 -33.59 0.94
CA ASP A 335 -18.73 -34.07 2.26
C ASP A 335 -17.83 -33.55 3.39
N VAL A 336 -16.50 -33.46 3.16
CA VAL A 336 -15.57 -32.82 4.11
C VAL A 336 -15.85 -31.34 4.24
N ALA A 337 -16.01 -30.61 3.13
CA ALA A 337 -16.35 -29.19 3.16
C ALA A 337 -17.69 -28.92 3.89
N GLU A 338 -18.69 -29.77 3.71
CA GLU A 338 -19.98 -29.72 4.43
C GLU A 338 -19.78 -29.85 5.95
N ARG A 339 -18.84 -30.68 6.42
CA ARG A 339 -18.54 -30.85 7.85
C ARG A 339 -17.70 -29.71 8.43
N VAL A 340 -16.73 -29.21 7.66
CA VAL A 340 -15.80 -28.15 8.09
C VAL A 340 -16.48 -26.79 8.09
N TYR A 341 -17.18 -26.45 7.02
CA TYR A 341 -17.72 -25.12 6.75
C TYR A 341 -19.25 -25.11 6.78
N ASN A 342 -19.82 -25.73 7.83
CA ASN A 342 -21.25 -25.93 7.99
C ASN A 342 -22.06 -24.68 8.36
N ARG A 343 -21.40 -23.53 8.57
CA ARG A 343 -22.04 -22.24 8.86
C ARG A 343 -21.69 -21.17 7.83
N THR A 344 -21.46 -21.55 6.57
CA THR A 344 -21.13 -20.59 5.51
C THR A 344 -22.37 -19.81 5.09
N PRO A 345 -22.32 -18.46 5.08
CA PRO A 345 -23.38 -17.62 4.51
C PRO A 345 -23.52 -17.77 2.99
N LEU A 346 -24.75 -17.73 2.50
CA LEU A 346 -25.14 -17.91 1.09
C LEU A 346 -25.05 -16.60 0.31
N ILE A 347 -23.84 -16.15 -0.01
CA ILE A 347 -23.61 -14.91 -0.76
C ILE A 347 -23.36 -15.23 -2.23
N ASN A 348 -24.40 -15.14 -3.05
CA ASN A 348 -24.35 -15.46 -4.48
C ASN A 348 -23.78 -14.31 -5.33
N HIS A 349 -22.50 -13.98 -5.13
CA HIS A 349 -21.78 -13.02 -5.96
C HIS A 349 -20.28 -13.28 -5.97
N GLU A 350 -19.81 -14.09 -6.92
CA GLU A 350 -18.44 -14.59 -6.96
C GLU A 350 -17.38 -13.48 -6.93
N SER A 351 -17.61 -12.36 -7.62
CA SER A 351 -16.59 -11.31 -7.74
C SER A 351 -16.28 -10.56 -6.43
N ILE A 352 -17.22 -10.55 -5.48
CA ILE A 352 -17.04 -9.91 -4.16
C ILE A 352 -16.80 -10.96 -3.07
N ASN A 353 -17.36 -12.17 -3.23
CA ASN A 353 -17.15 -13.31 -2.34
C ASN A 353 -15.79 -13.97 -2.61
N ARG A 354 -14.70 -13.21 -2.45
CA ARG A 354 -13.29 -13.59 -2.65
C ARG A 354 -12.40 -12.93 -1.59
N HIS A 355 -11.24 -13.53 -1.30
CA HIS A 355 -10.28 -12.91 -0.38
C HIS A 355 -9.68 -11.63 -0.95
N SER A 356 -9.33 -11.67 -2.24
CA SER A 356 -8.80 -10.53 -3.00
C SER A 356 -9.80 -10.11 -4.07
N VAL A 357 -10.33 -8.90 -3.93
CA VAL A 357 -11.35 -8.32 -4.83
C VAL A 357 -10.64 -7.45 -5.86
N THR A 358 -11.12 -7.44 -7.12
CA THR A 358 -10.54 -6.58 -8.17
C THR A 358 -10.84 -5.10 -7.89
N ALA A 359 -10.06 -4.20 -8.49
CA ALA A 359 -10.24 -2.75 -8.31
C ALA A 359 -11.67 -2.27 -8.64
N GLN A 360 -12.30 -2.84 -9.68
CA GLN A 360 -13.67 -2.52 -10.08
C GLN A 360 -14.67 -2.84 -8.96
N TYR A 361 -14.65 -4.06 -8.42
CA TYR A 361 -15.58 -4.47 -7.37
C TYR A 361 -15.23 -3.88 -6.00
N SER A 362 -13.96 -3.57 -5.75
CA SER A 362 -13.55 -2.80 -4.58
C SER A 362 -14.13 -1.38 -4.62
N LYS A 363 -14.13 -0.73 -5.79
CA LYS A 363 -14.74 0.60 -5.95
C LYS A 363 -16.24 0.55 -5.71
N ALA A 364 -16.95 -0.42 -6.32
CA ALA A 364 -18.38 -0.60 -6.12
C ALA A 364 -18.74 -0.88 -4.65
N ARG A 365 -18.00 -1.76 -3.97
CA ARG A 365 -18.16 -1.99 -2.52
C ARG A 365 -17.96 -0.71 -1.73
N ASN A 366 -16.93 0.08 -2.05
CA ASN A 366 -16.64 1.31 -1.30
C ASN A 366 -17.74 2.37 -1.46
N ILE A 367 -18.42 2.42 -2.61
CA ILE A 367 -19.60 3.29 -2.81
C ILE A 367 -20.75 2.81 -1.90
N ILE A 368 -21.01 1.51 -1.85
CA ILE A 368 -22.03 0.95 -0.94
C ILE A 368 -21.69 1.26 0.52
N LEU A 369 -20.44 1.12 0.92
CA LEU A 369 -20.00 1.46 2.28
C LEU A 369 -20.19 2.95 2.57
N ASP A 370 -19.87 3.83 1.63
CA ASP A 370 -20.11 5.27 1.77
C ASP A 370 -21.59 5.57 2.01
N ASP A 371 -22.49 4.93 1.25
CA ASP A 371 -23.93 5.10 1.44
C ASP A 371 -24.44 4.53 2.78
N ILE A 372 -23.87 3.41 3.24
CA ILE A 372 -24.14 2.85 4.59
C ILE A 372 -23.77 3.86 5.68
N PHE A 373 -22.61 4.50 5.57
CA PHE A 373 -22.15 5.48 6.56
C PHE A 373 -23.00 6.74 6.62
N HIS A 374 -23.50 7.20 5.48
CA HIS A 374 -24.27 8.45 5.39
C HIS A 374 -25.78 8.21 5.45
N SER A 375 -26.23 6.98 5.77
CA SER A 375 -27.65 6.60 5.84
C SER A 375 -28.45 7.03 4.59
N ARG A 376 -27.83 6.94 3.40
CA ARG A 376 -28.46 7.36 2.14
C ARG A 376 -29.50 6.35 1.67
N MET A 377 -30.37 6.78 0.75
CA MET A 377 -31.44 5.93 0.21
C MET A 377 -30.88 4.77 -0.63
N PHE A 378 -31.15 3.53 -0.22
CA PHE A 378 -30.68 2.32 -0.90
C PHE A 378 -31.57 1.85 -2.06
N GLU A 379 -32.72 2.51 -2.30
CA GLU A 379 -33.69 2.13 -3.33
C GLU A 379 -33.08 2.06 -4.75
N GLN A 380 -32.06 2.88 -5.00
CA GLN A 380 -31.28 2.85 -6.25
C GLN A 380 -30.60 1.50 -6.53
N TYR A 381 -30.37 0.68 -5.50
CA TYR A 381 -29.70 -0.62 -5.62
C TYR A 381 -30.66 -1.79 -5.77
N SER A 382 -31.96 -1.60 -5.54
CA SER A 382 -32.95 -2.67 -5.62
C SER A 382 -33.26 -3.09 -7.07
N SER A 383 -32.79 -2.34 -8.08
CA SER A 383 -32.93 -2.68 -9.50
C SER A 383 -31.66 -2.36 -10.31
N GLY A 384 -31.64 -2.73 -11.59
CA GLY A 384 -30.52 -2.44 -12.49
C GLY A 384 -29.40 -3.49 -12.53
N THR A 385 -28.36 -3.20 -13.30
CA THR A 385 -27.24 -4.11 -13.63
C THR A 385 -25.87 -3.53 -13.27
N SER A 386 -25.82 -2.42 -12.53
CA SER A 386 -24.56 -1.86 -12.02
C SER A 386 -23.91 -2.81 -11.01
N ALA A 387 -22.58 -2.71 -10.86
CA ALA A 387 -21.84 -3.55 -9.93
C ALA A 387 -22.28 -3.30 -8.48
N GLU A 388 -22.61 -2.04 -8.14
CA GLU A 388 -23.13 -1.64 -6.83
C GLU A 388 -24.48 -2.31 -6.56
N ALA A 389 -25.42 -2.25 -7.51
CA ALA A 389 -26.74 -2.84 -7.36
C ALA A 389 -26.70 -4.38 -7.26
N THR A 390 -25.82 -5.05 -8.03
CA THR A 390 -25.70 -6.52 -7.94
C THR A 390 -25.02 -6.96 -6.64
N ILE A 391 -23.98 -6.25 -6.19
CA ILE A 391 -23.31 -6.55 -4.91
C ILE A 391 -24.29 -6.33 -3.75
N TYR A 392 -24.96 -5.18 -3.70
CA TYR A 392 -25.87 -4.84 -2.61
C TYR A 392 -27.01 -5.86 -2.48
N ARG A 393 -27.69 -6.19 -3.58
CA ARG A 393 -28.76 -7.19 -3.57
C ARG A 393 -28.26 -8.56 -3.13
N SER A 394 -27.08 -8.98 -3.60
CA SER A 394 -26.54 -10.31 -3.27
C SER A 394 -26.01 -10.40 -1.83
N CYS A 395 -25.47 -9.31 -1.27
CA CYS A 395 -24.87 -9.32 0.07
C CYS A 395 -25.86 -8.95 1.18
N ILE A 396 -26.86 -8.12 0.89
CA ILE A 396 -27.82 -7.57 1.87
C ILE A 396 -29.23 -8.10 1.63
N GLU A 397 -29.82 -7.92 0.44
CA GLU A 397 -31.24 -8.25 0.22
C GLU A 397 -31.51 -9.76 0.20
N SER A 398 -30.73 -10.52 -0.58
CA SER A 398 -30.88 -11.97 -0.75
C SER A 398 -30.53 -12.77 0.50
N THR A 399 -29.76 -12.17 1.42
CA THR A 399 -29.23 -12.84 2.63
C THR A 399 -29.99 -12.44 3.90
N LYS A 400 -31.06 -11.64 3.81
CA LYS A 400 -31.83 -11.16 4.98
C LYS A 400 -32.29 -12.30 5.90
N ASN A 401 -32.68 -13.44 5.32
CA ASN A 401 -33.21 -14.60 6.06
C ASN A 401 -32.17 -15.72 6.24
N ASP A 402 -30.89 -15.47 5.96
CA ASP A 402 -29.83 -16.46 6.13
C ASP A 402 -29.40 -16.54 7.61
N SER A 403 -29.67 -17.68 8.25
CA SER A 403 -29.33 -17.93 9.66
C SER A 403 -27.82 -18.02 9.91
N ASN A 404 -27.04 -18.44 8.93
CA ASN A 404 -25.57 -18.47 9.01
C ASN A 404 -25.01 -17.05 8.95
N LEU A 405 -25.58 -16.19 8.08
CA LEU A 405 -25.22 -14.77 8.08
C LEU A 405 -25.62 -14.07 9.38
N ALA A 406 -26.81 -14.36 9.91
CA ALA A 406 -27.23 -13.83 11.21
C ALA A 406 -26.26 -14.25 12.33
N SER A 407 -25.79 -15.50 12.32
CA SER A 407 -24.77 -15.97 13.26
C SER A 407 -23.45 -15.22 13.07
N ALA A 408 -22.99 -15.02 11.84
CA ALA A 408 -21.79 -14.24 11.55
C ALA A 408 -21.93 -12.76 11.98
N ARG A 409 -23.11 -12.15 11.83
CA ARG A 409 -23.40 -10.81 12.36
C ARG A 409 -23.33 -10.78 13.88
N ASN A 410 -23.82 -11.81 14.56
CA ASN A 410 -23.70 -11.91 16.02
C ASN A 410 -22.23 -11.96 16.46
N GLU A 411 -21.33 -12.62 15.72
CA GLU A 411 -19.89 -12.58 16.00
C GLU A 411 -19.31 -11.16 15.90
N ILE A 412 -19.82 -10.35 14.95
CA ILE A 412 -19.44 -8.93 14.83
C ILE A 412 -19.97 -8.14 16.02
N VAL A 413 -21.20 -8.39 16.44
CA VAL A 413 -21.81 -7.74 17.62
C VAL A 413 -21.07 -8.11 18.91
N GLU A 414 -20.70 -9.38 19.10
CA GLU A 414 -19.87 -9.82 20.22
C GLU A 414 -18.50 -9.12 20.21
N PHE A 415 -17.85 -9.04 19.05
CA PHE A 415 -16.59 -8.31 18.91
C PHE A 415 -16.71 -6.81 19.27
N ILE A 416 -17.80 -6.16 18.84
CA ILE A 416 -18.10 -4.77 19.20
C ILE A 416 -18.31 -4.65 20.71
N HIS A 417 -19.06 -5.58 21.31
CA HIS A 417 -19.30 -5.61 22.76
C HIS A 417 -18.00 -5.79 23.55
N ASP A 418 -17.13 -6.71 23.14
CA ASP A 418 -15.82 -6.94 23.75
C ASP A 418 -14.91 -5.71 23.63
N SER A 419 -15.14 -4.86 22.63
CA SER A 419 -14.41 -3.60 22.41
C SER A 419 -14.92 -2.44 23.28
N LYS A 420 -15.94 -2.63 24.12
CA LYS A 420 -16.41 -1.57 25.02
C LYS A 420 -15.39 -1.29 26.12
N GLY A 421 -14.87 -0.06 26.14
CA GLY A 421 -13.89 0.38 27.14
C GLY A 421 -12.49 -0.23 27.01
N GLN A 422 -12.21 -1.04 25.98
CA GLN A 422 -10.89 -1.62 25.73
C GLN A 422 -10.61 -1.79 24.24
N LYS A 423 -9.34 -1.84 23.87
CA LYS A 423 -8.91 -2.05 22.48
C LYS A 423 -8.89 -3.54 22.15
N VAL A 424 -9.58 -3.94 21.09
CA VAL A 424 -9.61 -5.32 20.60
C VAL A 424 -9.17 -5.37 19.14
N ALA A 425 -8.21 -6.24 18.82
CA ALA A 425 -7.64 -6.33 17.47
C ALA A 425 -8.65 -6.91 16.47
N PHE A 426 -8.75 -6.31 15.28
CA PHE A 426 -9.60 -6.81 14.19
C PHE A 426 -9.20 -8.22 13.74
N ALA A 427 -7.95 -8.64 13.99
CA ALA A 427 -7.47 -9.99 13.72
C ALA A 427 -8.34 -11.06 14.37
N ILE A 428 -8.87 -10.80 15.58
CA ILE A 428 -9.75 -11.73 16.29
C ILE A 428 -11.03 -11.96 15.48
N LEU A 429 -11.71 -10.89 15.07
CA LEU A 429 -12.95 -10.97 14.29
C LEU A 429 -12.71 -11.57 12.89
N VAL A 430 -11.71 -11.05 12.16
CA VAL A 430 -11.42 -11.50 10.80
C VAL A 430 -11.06 -12.98 10.80
N ASN A 431 -10.18 -13.42 11.69
CA ASN A 431 -9.81 -14.84 11.76
C ASN A 431 -11.01 -15.72 12.16
N LYS A 432 -11.87 -15.27 13.10
CA LYS A 432 -13.08 -16.01 13.50
C LYS A 432 -14.04 -16.22 12.33
N LEU A 433 -14.28 -15.17 11.52
CA LEU A 433 -15.21 -15.24 10.38
C LEU A 433 -14.61 -15.91 9.13
N THR A 434 -13.29 -15.79 8.89
CA THR A 434 -12.64 -16.43 7.73
C THR A 434 -12.26 -17.88 7.98
N SER A 435 -12.25 -18.34 9.23
CA SER A 435 -11.97 -19.73 9.60
C SER A 435 -13.25 -20.57 9.67
N ALA A 436 -13.10 -21.90 9.73
CA ALA A 436 -14.22 -22.79 10.06
C ALA A 436 -14.87 -22.38 11.40
N PRO A 437 -16.20 -22.45 11.55
CA PRO A 437 -17.17 -23.07 10.63
C PRO A 437 -17.73 -22.14 9.53
N TYR A 438 -17.40 -20.84 9.54
CA TYR A 438 -17.96 -19.85 8.62
C TYR A 438 -17.22 -19.81 7.29
N GLY A 439 -15.89 -19.74 7.32
CA GLY A 439 -15.04 -19.70 6.13
C GLY A 439 -15.38 -18.57 5.17
N MET A 440 -15.79 -17.39 5.67
CA MET A 440 -16.17 -16.25 4.86
C MET A 440 -14.97 -15.66 4.11
N ARG A 441 -15.24 -14.94 3.03
CA ARG A 441 -14.21 -14.27 2.24
C ARG A 441 -14.05 -12.82 2.68
N ARG A 442 -12.81 -12.33 2.71
CA ARG A 442 -12.48 -10.97 3.19
C ARG A 442 -13.19 -9.86 2.39
N GLY A 443 -13.50 -10.09 1.12
CA GLY A 443 -14.14 -9.10 0.25
C GLY A 443 -15.48 -8.57 0.76
N VAL A 444 -16.27 -9.41 1.43
CA VAL A 444 -17.63 -9.09 1.92
C VAL A 444 -17.66 -8.57 3.36
N LEU A 445 -16.64 -8.88 4.17
CA LEU A 445 -16.62 -8.51 5.60
C LEU A 445 -16.81 -7.01 5.86
N PRO A 446 -16.22 -6.07 5.08
CA PRO A 446 -16.41 -4.65 5.32
C PRO A 446 -17.87 -4.21 5.31
N ILE A 447 -18.72 -4.83 4.47
CA ILE A 447 -20.14 -4.51 4.36
C ILE A 447 -20.85 -4.82 5.68
N TYR A 448 -20.65 -6.02 6.21
CA TYR A 448 -21.31 -6.46 7.44
C TYR A 448 -20.74 -5.75 8.68
N ILE A 449 -19.43 -5.49 8.71
CA ILE A 449 -18.83 -4.70 9.79
C ILE A 449 -19.40 -3.28 9.80
N ALA A 450 -19.47 -2.62 8.64
CA ALA A 450 -20.06 -1.28 8.55
C ALA A 450 -21.54 -1.28 8.94
N GLU A 451 -22.33 -2.24 8.45
CA GLU A 451 -23.75 -2.40 8.79
C GLU A 451 -23.97 -2.48 10.31
N GLN A 452 -23.15 -3.28 11.02
CA GLN A 452 -23.29 -3.42 12.48
C GLN A 452 -22.75 -2.20 13.24
N LEU A 453 -21.63 -1.60 12.81
CA LEU A 453 -21.08 -0.41 13.47
C LEU A 453 -22.00 0.81 13.33
N MET A 454 -22.70 0.96 12.20
CA MET A 454 -23.62 2.07 11.97
C MET A 454 -24.96 1.92 12.71
N GLN A 455 -25.23 0.77 13.32
CA GLN A 455 -26.38 0.55 14.20
C GLN A 455 -26.08 0.88 15.67
N LEU A 456 -24.83 1.21 16.01
CA LEU A 456 -24.46 1.55 17.37
C LEU A 456 -24.92 2.96 17.74
N GLU A 457 -25.51 3.07 18.93
CA GLU A 457 -25.69 4.36 19.62
C GLU A 457 -24.35 4.83 20.19
N ASP A 458 -23.56 3.91 20.76
CA ASP A 458 -22.20 4.14 21.26
C ASP A 458 -21.25 4.68 20.16
N MET A 459 -20.13 5.29 20.56
CA MET A 459 -19.16 5.87 19.62
C MET A 459 -18.03 4.88 19.27
N PRO A 460 -18.08 4.16 18.13
CA PRO A 460 -17.01 3.30 17.69
C PRO A 460 -15.83 4.09 17.13
N VAL A 461 -14.64 3.61 17.44
CA VAL A 461 -13.37 4.22 17.10
C VAL A 461 -12.40 3.14 16.64
N ILE A 462 -11.67 3.38 15.55
CA ILE A 462 -10.64 2.45 15.08
C ILE A 462 -9.26 3.04 15.30
N TYR A 463 -8.37 2.26 15.88
CA TYR A 463 -6.95 2.58 16.02
C TYR A 463 -6.16 1.88 14.92
N HIS A 464 -5.18 2.58 14.35
CA HIS A 464 -4.05 2.00 13.63
C HIS A 464 -2.81 2.10 14.52
N ASP A 465 -2.30 0.95 14.97
CA ASP A 465 -1.30 0.85 16.04
C ASP A 465 -1.70 1.63 17.30
N LYS A 466 -1.10 2.80 17.52
CA LYS A 466 -1.36 3.68 18.67
C LYS A 466 -2.22 4.89 18.32
N THR A 467 -2.44 5.13 17.03
CA THR A 467 -3.11 6.32 16.54
C THR A 467 -4.58 6.01 16.31
N GLU A 468 -5.45 6.74 16.99
CA GLU A 468 -6.88 6.69 16.72
C GLU A 468 -7.22 7.45 15.43
N ILE A 469 -8.01 6.81 14.58
CA ILE A 469 -8.46 7.33 13.29
C ILE A 469 -9.98 7.36 13.29
N ALA A 470 -10.56 8.46 12.80
CA ALA A 470 -12.00 8.58 12.65
C ALA A 470 -12.55 7.46 11.75
N LEU A 471 -13.69 6.88 12.17
CA LEU A 471 -14.33 5.81 11.44
C LEU A 471 -14.72 6.29 10.04
N SER A 472 -14.33 5.54 9.01
CA SER A 472 -14.65 5.82 7.62
C SER A 472 -14.81 4.52 6.82
N PRO A 473 -15.51 4.54 5.67
CA PRO A 473 -15.61 3.40 4.77
C PRO A 473 -14.25 2.78 4.43
N LYS A 474 -13.27 3.65 4.13
CA LYS A 474 -11.91 3.24 3.79
C LYS A 474 -11.23 2.54 4.98
N LEU A 475 -11.37 3.08 6.18
CA LEU A 475 -10.72 2.53 7.37
C LEU A 475 -11.23 1.13 7.71
N ILE A 476 -12.52 0.82 7.51
CA ILE A 476 -13.05 -0.55 7.69
C ILE A 476 -12.42 -1.51 6.68
N VAL A 477 -12.29 -1.08 5.42
CA VAL A 477 -11.63 -1.88 4.38
C VAL A 477 -10.16 -2.14 4.75
N ASP A 478 -9.45 -1.12 5.20
CA ASP A 478 -8.05 -1.22 5.62
C ASP A 478 -7.90 -2.10 6.86
N ALA A 479 -8.84 -2.03 7.81
CA ALA A 479 -8.89 -2.89 8.99
C ALA A 479 -9.11 -4.37 8.64
N VAL A 480 -9.90 -4.68 7.60
CA VAL A 480 -10.05 -6.07 7.13
C VAL A 480 -8.82 -6.55 6.34
N ALA A 481 -8.17 -5.64 5.60
CA ALA A 481 -6.99 -5.97 4.80
C ALA A 481 -5.75 -6.23 5.68
N SER A 482 -5.56 -5.42 6.73
CA SER A 482 -4.43 -5.49 7.67
C SER A 482 -4.91 -5.58 9.12
N PRO A 483 -5.58 -6.68 9.52
CA PRO A 483 -6.33 -6.75 10.77
C PRO A 483 -5.46 -6.82 12.04
N ASP A 484 -4.18 -7.14 11.91
CA ASP A 484 -3.23 -7.21 13.04
C ASP A 484 -2.83 -5.81 13.57
N ASN A 485 -2.86 -4.80 12.71
CA ASN A 485 -2.46 -3.43 13.06
C ASN A 485 -3.66 -2.52 13.36
N HIS A 486 -4.89 -3.06 13.28
CA HIS A 486 -6.11 -2.30 13.51
C HIS A 486 -6.87 -2.82 14.72
N TYR A 487 -7.38 -1.90 15.54
CA TYR A 487 -8.09 -2.22 16.78
C TYR A 487 -9.40 -1.45 16.84
N LEU A 488 -10.47 -2.11 17.25
CA LEU A 488 -11.72 -1.45 17.60
C LEU A 488 -11.70 -1.06 19.07
N TYR A 489 -12.19 0.13 19.37
CA TYR A 489 -12.53 0.60 20.71
C TYR A 489 -13.91 1.24 20.62
N VAL A 490 -14.78 0.91 21.58
CA VAL A 490 -16.13 1.46 21.64
C VAL A 490 -16.25 2.24 22.94
N GLU A 491 -16.50 3.54 22.81
CA GLU A 491 -16.77 4.39 23.96
C GLU A 491 -18.24 4.24 24.36
N ALA A 492 -18.48 3.73 25.56
CA ALA A 492 -19.84 3.55 26.07
C ALA A 492 -20.50 4.91 26.31
N GLU A 493 -21.65 5.12 25.69
CA GLU A 493 -22.45 6.32 25.87
C GLU A 493 -23.15 6.25 27.23
N THR A 494 -22.93 7.28 28.05
CA THR A 494 -23.56 7.41 29.37
C THR A 494 -24.26 8.75 29.41
N VAL A 495 -25.30 8.89 30.23
CA VAL A 495 -26.02 10.16 30.40
C VAL A 495 -25.05 11.30 30.73
N GLU A 496 -24.07 11.04 31.60
CA GLU A 496 -23.06 12.03 31.98
C GLU A 496 -22.17 12.45 30.80
N LYS A 497 -21.77 11.52 29.92
CA LYS A 497 -21.01 11.83 28.70
C LYS A 497 -21.84 12.63 27.70
N LEU A 498 -23.12 12.29 27.53
CA LEU A 498 -24.03 13.03 26.65
C LEU A 498 -24.18 14.48 27.11
N GLU A 499 -24.49 14.69 28.39
CA GLU A 499 -24.59 16.03 28.98
C GLU A 499 -23.28 16.80 28.87
N TYR A 500 -22.14 16.11 29.04
CA TYR A 500 -20.82 16.72 28.87
C TYR A 500 -20.57 17.18 27.43
N ILE A 501 -20.82 16.31 26.44
CA ILE A 501 -20.66 16.63 25.01
C ILE A 501 -21.59 17.79 24.63
N GLU A 502 -22.87 17.73 24.98
CA GLU A 502 -23.85 18.80 24.69
C GLU A 502 -23.46 20.12 25.35
N GLY A 503 -22.96 20.04 26.59
CA GLY A 503 -22.45 21.20 27.32
C GLY A 503 -21.27 21.85 26.60
N LEU A 504 -20.32 21.06 26.10
CA LEU A 504 -19.20 21.56 25.31
C LEU A 504 -19.66 22.08 23.94
N GLU A 505 -20.56 21.38 23.24
CA GLU A 505 -21.12 21.84 21.95
C GLU A 505 -21.78 23.20 22.10
N LYS A 506 -22.57 23.41 23.16
CA LYS A 506 -23.18 24.70 23.48
C LYS A 506 -22.16 25.77 23.85
N LEU A 507 -21.05 25.40 24.47
CA LEU A 507 -20.00 26.35 24.89
C LEU A 507 -19.19 26.87 23.71
N PHE A 508 -19.07 26.10 22.63
CA PHE A 508 -18.24 26.41 21.46
C PHE A 508 -19.03 26.52 20.14
N SER A 509 -20.36 26.60 20.20
CA SER A 509 -21.24 26.59 19.02
C SER A 509 -20.92 27.69 18.00
N ASP A 510 -20.49 28.86 18.48
CA ASP A 510 -20.21 30.04 17.65
C ASP A 510 -19.01 29.85 16.70
N TYR A 511 -18.24 28.77 16.89
CA TYR A 511 -17.04 28.47 16.11
C TYR A 511 -17.24 27.37 15.07
N GLY A 512 -18.48 26.89 14.88
CA GLY A 512 -18.80 25.82 13.94
C GLY A 512 -18.46 26.16 12.50
N ASP A 513 -18.76 27.37 12.04
CA ASP A 513 -18.61 27.81 10.65
C ASP A 513 -17.14 27.83 10.15
N TYR A 514 -16.17 27.79 11.07
CA TYR A 514 -14.75 27.80 10.75
C TYR A 514 -14.19 26.39 10.45
N CYS A 515 -14.98 25.33 10.65
CA CYS A 515 -14.59 23.95 10.37
C CYS A 515 -14.94 23.58 8.92
N LYS A 516 -13.94 23.13 8.14
CA LYS A 516 -14.17 22.57 6.80
C LYS A 516 -14.61 21.10 6.94
N GLU A 517 -15.49 20.63 6.05
CA GLU A 517 -15.92 19.21 5.96
C GLU A 517 -16.66 18.64 7.18
N ILE A 518 -17.42 19.48 7.90
CA ILE A 518 -18.20 19.09 9.10
C ILE A 518 -19.11 17.88 8.86
N GLU A 519 -19.69 17.77 7.66
CA GLU A 519 -20.64 16.71 7.30
C GLU A 519 -20.05 15.30 7.37
N ASN A 520 -18.73 15.16 7.19
CA ASN A 520 -18.05 13.86 7.18
C ASN A 520 -17.39 13.52 8.53
N MET A 521 -17.50 14.40 9.54
CA MET A 521 -16.83 14.24 10.83
C MET A 521 -17.77 13.63 11.88
N ASN A 522 -17.28 12.61 12.59
CA ASN A 522 -17.99 12.10 13.76
C ASN A 522 -18.16 13.19 14.85
N ARG A 523 -19.11 13.01 15.76
CA ARG A 523 -19.52 14.04 16.75
C ARG A 523 -18.34 14.58 17.58
N LEU A 524 -17.44 13.71 18.05
CA LEU A 524 -16.27 14.12 18.83
C LEU A 524 -15.25 14.90 17.99
N ALA A 525 -15.02 14.50 16.74
CA ALA A 525 -14.13 15.21 15.84
C ALA A 525 -14.65 16.61 15.51
N ARG A 526 -15.97 16.77 15.33
CA ARG A 526 -16.63 18.08 15.20
C ARG A 526 -16.40 18.93 16.44
N LEU A 527 -16.65 18.36 17.63
CA LEU A 527 -16.45 19.07 18.89
C LEU A 527 -14.98 19.48 19.11
N LYS A 528 -14.01 18.60 18.84
CA LYS A 528 -12.57 18.96 18.83
C LYS A 528 -12.33 20.16 17.91
N CYS A 529 -12.88 20.13 16.70
CA CYS A 529 -12.71 21.21 15.75
C CYS A 529 -13.26 22.54 16.30
N PHE A 530 -14.44 22.54 16.94
CA PHE A 530 -15.03 23.75 17.54
C PHE A 530 -14.13 24.34 18.63
N ILE A 531 -13.61 23.49 19.53
CA ILE A 531 -12.71 23.93 20.61
C ILE A 531 -11.40 24.49 20.04
N GLN A 532 -10.82 23.84 19.03
CA GLN A 532 -9.58 24.32 18.41
C GLN A 532 -9.81 25.58 17.55
N ALA A 533 -10.97 25.71 16.90
CA ALA A 533 -11.35 26.91 16.15
C ALA A 533 -11.50 28.11 17.08
N TRP A 534 -12.16 27.93 18.23
CA TRP A 534 -12.16 28.93 19.31
C TRP A 534 -10.73 29.33 19.69
N TYR A 535 -9.88 28.36 20.02
CA TYR A 535 -8.52 28.66 20.47
C TYR A 535 -7.69 29.43 19.42
N ARG A 536 -7.85 29.11 18.13
CA ARG A 536 -7.20 29.81 17.01
C ARG A 536 -7.75 31.22 16.76
N SER A 537 -8.97 31.51 17.20
CA SER A 537 -9.60 32.84 17.07
C SER A 537 -9.12 33.84 18.12
N LEU A 538 -8.45 33.38 19.18
CA LEU A 538 -8.02 34.21 20.29
C LEU A 538 -6.83 35.12 19.93
N PRO A 539 -6.77 36.34 20.50
CA PRO A 539 -5.57 37.18 20.45
C PRO A 539 -4.32 36.48 21.01
N GLN A 540 -3.14 36.86 20.52
CA GLN A 540 -1.87 36.26 20.96
C GLN A 540 -1.65 36.43 22.48
N THR A 541 -2.05 37.56 23.05
CA THR A 541 -1.93 37.81 24.50
C THR A 541 -2.73 36.79 25.33
N ALA A 542 -3.97 36.49 24.93
CA ALA A 542 -4.84 35.49 25.58
C ALA A 542 -4.32 34.05 25.44
N THR A 543 -3.49 33.76 24.42
CA THR A 543 -2.88 32.43 24.27
C THR A 543 -1.51 32.31 24.94
N THR A 544 -0.83 33.41 25.26
CA THR A 544 0.57 33.38 25.74
C THR A 544 0.81 33.85 27.18
N PHE A 545 -0.15 34.51 27.83
CA PHE A 545 0.02 35.04 29.18
C PHE A 545 0.45 33.98 30.22
N GLN A 546 1.44 34.33 31.04
CA GLN A 546 2.02 33.45 32.07
C GLN A 546 1.68 33.88 33.49
N VAL A 547 1.38 35.16 33.69
CA VAL A 547 0.98 35.75 34.98
C VAL A 547 -0.54 35.83 35.06
N GLY A 548 -1.12 35.45 36.20
CA GLY A 548 -2.57 35.50 36.38
C GLY A 548 -3.11 36.93 36.49
N ASP A 549 -4.30 37.15 35.94
CA ASP A 549 -5.03 38.43 35.99
C ASP A 549 -5.52 38.77 37.41
N TYR A 550 -5.72 37.75 38.26
CA TYR A 550 -6.27 37.92 39.60
C TYR A 550 -5.71 36.89 40.60
N PRO A 551 -5.77 37.17 41.91
CA PRO A 551 -5.25 36.25 42.92
C PRO A 551 -5.93 34.88 42.87
N ARG A 552 -5.12 33.81 42.97
CA ARG A 552 -5.57 32.40 42.95
C ARG A 552 -6.13 31.90 41.60
N GLN A 553 -5.88 32.62 40.50
CA GLN A 553 -6.11 32.06 39.17
C GLN A 553 -5.16 30.86 38.92
N ASP A 554 -5.70 29.72 38.50
CA ASP A 554 -4.90 28.51 38.28
C ASP A 554 -4.19 28.54 36.92
N MET A 555 -3.07 29.25 36.89
CA MET A 555 -2.25 29.40 35.70
C MET A 555 -1.63 28.08 35.22
N LYS A 556 -1.45 27.09 36.10
CA LYS A 556 -0.91 25.78 35.72
C LYS A 556 -1.90 25.04 34.82
N LYS A 557 -3.17 24.97 35.26
CA LYS A 557 -4.25 24.30 34.50
C LYS A 557 -4.50 25.01 33.16
N LEU A 558 -4.55 26.35 33.15
CA LEU A 558 -4.72 27.12 31.91
C LEU A 558 -3.59 26.90 30.90
N LYS A 559 -2.33 26.77 31.35
CA LYS A 559 -1.19 26.47 30.45
C LYS A 559 -1.29 25.07 29.86
N LEU A 560 -1.64 24.09 30.68
CA LEU A 560 -1.80 22.71 30.22
C LEU A 560 -2.98 22.58 29.25
N PHE A 561 -4.11 23.24 29.53
CA PHE A 561 -5.27 23.25 28.66
C PHE A 561 -4.94 23.85 27.29
N ARG A 562 -4.33 25.05 27.25
CA ARG A 562 -3.87 25.68 26.00
C ARG A 562 -2.92 24.76 25.21
N LYS A 563 -1.99 24.08 25.90
CA LYS A 563 -1.06 23.14 25.28
C LYS A 563 -1.76 21.90 24.72
N ALA A 564 -2.82 21.40 25.35
CA ALA A 564 -3.58 20.27 24.83
C ALA A 564 -4.34 20.59 23.54
N LEU A 565 -4.62 21.87 23.28
CA LEU A 565 -5.32 22.33 22.07
C LEU A 565 -4.40 22.58 20.88
N THR A 566 -3.07 22.55 21.07
CA THR A 566 -2.10 22.71 19.97
C THR A 566 -1.79 21.38 19.27
N GLY A 567 -1.60 21.44 17.95
CA GLY A 567 -1.38 20.25 17.11
C GLY A 567 -2.68 19.56 16.70
N GLU A 568 -2.59 18.24 16.46
CA GLU A 568 -3.71 17.38 16.07
C GLU A 568 -3.94 16.32 17.17
N PRO A 569 -4.49 16.73 18.33
CA PRO A 569 -4.81 15.76 19.38
C PRO A 569 -5.94 14.84 18.90
N ASN A 570 -5.93 13.63 19.43
CA ASN A 570 -7.02 12.72 19.22
C ASN A 570 -8.32 13.26 19.85
N PRO A 571 -9.48 13.31 19.15
CA PRO A 571 -10.70 13.90 19.70
C PRO A 571 -11.17 13.26 21.00
N ARG A 572 -11.24 11.93 21.06
CA ARG A 572 -11.70 11.21 22.25
C ARG A 572 -10.73 11.40 23.41
N GLU A 573 -9.45 11.19 23.18
CA GLU A 573 -8.41 11.35 24.19
C GLU A 573 -8.40 12.78 24.75
N LEU A 574 -8.52 13.79 23.89
CA LEU A 574 -8.61 15.18 24.31
C LEU A 574 -9.82 15.40 25.24
N ILE A 575 -11.01 14.99 24.79
CA ILE A 575 -12.29 15.28 25.44
C ILE A 575 -12.47 14.49 26.74
N PHE A 576 -12.17 13.19 26.74
CA PHE A 576 -12.50 12.29 27.86
C PHE A 576 -11.30 11.91 28.74
N GLU A 577 -10.06 12.21 28.34
CA GLU A 577 -8.88 11.87 29.15
C GLU A 577 -8.03 13.08 29.48
N GLN A 578 -7.53 13.82 28.47
CA GLN A 578 -6.60 14.92 28.68
C GLN A 578 -7.27 16.08 29.42
N ILE A 579 -8.44 16.53 28.97
CA ILE A 579 -9.15 17.65 29.62
C ILE A 579 -9.51 17.32 31.08
N PRO A 580 -10.21 16.19 31.40
CA PRO A 580 -10.46 15.80 32.79
C PRO A 580 -9.18 15.70 33.63
N ARG A 581 -8.12 15.10 33.08
CA ARG A 581 -6.84 14.96 33.78
C ARG A 581 -6.15 16.31 34.04
N ILE A 582 -6.24 17.26 33.11
CA ILE A 582 -5.67 18.61 33.27
C ILE A 582 -6.39 19.35 34.39
N PHE A 583 -7.71 19.23 34.47
CA PHE A 583 -8.51 19.89 35.49
C PHE A 583 -8.58 19.12 36.81
N GLU A 584 -8.08 17.88 36.84
CA GLU A 584 -8.06 17.00 38.02
C GLU A 584 -9.48 16.77 38.57
N THR A 585 -10.41 16.48 37.65
CA THR A 585 -11.84 16.32 37.95
C THR A 585 -12.25 14.85 37.94
N ASP A 586 -13.05 14.47 38.94
CA ASP A 586 -13.54 13.09 39.09
C ASP A 586 -14.83 12.81 38.28
N SER A 587 -15.54 13.87 37.86
CA SER A 587 -16.78 13.81 37.07
C SER A 587 -16.69 14.66 35.80
N LEU A 588 -17.40 14.26 34.75
CA LEU A 588 -17.48 15.04 33.51
C LEU A 588 -18.31 16.31 33.69
N SER A 589 -19.30 16.30 34.60
CA SER A 589 -20.04 17.50 34.99
C SER A 589 -19.12 18.58 35.58
N ASP A 590 -18.20 18.20 36.46
CA ASP A 590 -17.24 19.15 37.03
C ASP A 590 -16.17 19.55 36.03
N THR A 591 -15.78 18.63 35.14
CA THR A 591 -14.91 18.93 34.00
C THR A 591 -15.52 20.04 33.14
N LEU A 592 -16.82 19.99 32.83
CA LEU A 592 -17.50 21.02 32.04
C LEU A 592 -17.44 22.40 32.70
N LYS A 593 -17.67 22.46 34.02
CA LYS A 593 -17.61 23.72 34.78
C LYS A 593 -16.21 24.32 34.75
N GLU A 594 -15.18 23.50 34.91
CA GLU A 594 -13.79 23.95 34.85
C GLU A 594 -13.40 24.40 33.42
N VAL A 595 -13.85 23.71 32.37
CA VAL A 595 -13.67 24.16 30.98
C VAL A 595 -14.37 25.50 30.74
N GLN A 596 -15.60 25.68 31.22
CA GLN A 596 -16.34 26.94 31.11
C GLN A 596 -15.61 28.09 31.83
N LYS A 597 -15.07 27.83 33.02
CA LYS A 597 -14.27 28.79 33.79
C LYS A 597 -12.97 29.14 33.06
N ALA A 598 -12.27 28.13 32.52
CA ALA A 598 -11.03 28.32 31.76
C ALA A 598 -11.26 29.15 30.49
N LYS A 599 -12.31 28.83 29.73
CA LYS A 599 -12.73 29.62 28.56
C LYS A 599 -13.02 31.07 28.95
N LYS A 600 -13.82 31.29 30.01
CA LYS A 600 -14.15 32.63 30.50
C LYS A 600 -12.91 33.43 30.91
N ASP A 601 -11.95 32.78 31.55
CA ASP A 601 -10.70 33.43 31.97
C ASP A 601 -9.80 33.79 30.79
N ILE A 602 -9.71 32.92 29.78
CA ILE A 602 -8.93 33.17 28.57
C ILE A 602 -9.59 34.26 27.72
N ASP A 603 -10.90 34.18 27.48
CA ASP A 603 -11.66 35.16 26.70
C ASP A 603 -11.58 36.55 27.34
N ALA A 604 -11.66 36.63 28.68
CA ALA A 604 -11.63 37.90 29.41
C ALA A 604 -10.22 38.51 29.57
N HIS A 605 -9.15 37.77 29.27
CA HIS A 605 -7.78 38.21 29.53
C HIS A 605 -7.45 39.53 28.83
N THR A 606 -7.76 39.64 27.53
CA THR A 606 -7.48 40.86 26.74
C THR A 606 -8.18 42.10 27.32
N ASP A 607 -9.44 41.96 27.74
CA ASP A 607 -10.20 43.05 28.35
C ASP A 607 -9.68 43.42 29.75
N ARG A 608 -9.24 42.44 30.53
CA ARG A 608 -8.59 42.69 31.83
C ARG A 608 -7.25 43.38 31.65
N LEU A 609 -6.45 42.96 30.67
CA LEU A 609 -5.20 43.62 30.31
C LEU A 609 -5.43 45.08 29.91
N LYS A 610 -6.47 45.37 29.10
CA LYS A 610 -6.86 46.76 28.77
C LYS A 610 -7.18 47.58 30.02
N LYS A 611 -7.92 47.01 30.98
CA LYS A 611 -8.23 47.68 32.27
C LYS A 611 -6.97 47.91 33.13
N ASP A 612 -6.07 46.93 33.17
CA ASP A 612 -4.79 47.05 33.87
C ASP A 612 -3.92 48.14 33.25
N VAL A 613 -3.85 48.22 31.92
CA VAL A 613 -3.14 49.28 31.20
C VAL A 613 -3.73 50.65 31.54
N ALA A 614 -5.06 50.77 31.56
CA ALA A 614 -5.72 52.00 32.01
C ALA A 614 -5.37 52.37 33.46
N ALA A 615 -5.28 51.39 34.36
CA ALA A 615 -4.87 51.62 35.75
C ALA A 615 -3.39 52.05 35.84
N VAL A 616 -2.50 51.45 35.05
CA VAL A 616 -1.08 51.83 34.95
C VAL A 616 -0.94 53.26 34.45
N ILE A 617 -1.72 53.68 33.45
CA ILE A 617 -1.76 55.07 32.97
C ILE A 617 -2.18 56.00 34.12
N LYS A 618 -3.31 55.72 34.78
CA LYS A 618 -3.78 56.53 35.91
C LYS A 618 -2.74 56.67 37.01
N LYS A 619 -2.11 55.55 37.41
CA LYS A 619 -1.08 55.53 38.46
C LYS A 619 0.18 56.30 38.05
N SER A 620 0.67 56.09 36.84
CA SER A 620 1.92 56.70 36.36
C SER A 620 1.79 58.21 36.19
N LEU A 621 0.60 58.69 35.81
CA LEU A 621 0.30 60.10 35.60
C LEU A 621 -0.31 60.80 36.83
N GLY A 622 -0.57 60.08 37.92
CA GLY A 622 -1.14 60.64 39.15
C GLY A 622 -2.62 61.03 39.06
N LEU A 623 -3.39 60.39 38.18
CA LEU A 623 -4.83 60.65 38.00
C LEU A 623 -5.64 60.02 39.14
N GLN A 624 -6.75 60.66 39.53
CA GLN A 624 -7.66 60.08 40.54
C GLN A 624 -8.34 58.82 39.98
N HIS A 625 -8.55 57.83 40.85
CA HIS A 625 -9.01 56.51 40.43
C HIS A 625 -10.40 56.53 39.76
N ASN A 626 -11.27 57.43 40.18
CA ASN A 626 -12.66 57.56 39.70
C ASN A 626 -12.83 58.42 38.45
N ASP A 627 -11.79 59.09 37.96
CA ASP A 627 -11.91 59.96 36.79
C ASP A 627 -12.08 59.14 35.50
N ASN A 628 -12.87 59.66 34.57
CA ASN A 628 -12.89 59.16 33.20
C ASN A 628 -11.47 59.32 32.62
N LEU A 629 -10.89 58.25 32.06
CA LEU A 629 -9.50 58.25 31.62
C LEU A 629 -9.19 59.37 30.62
N GLN A 630 -10.10 59.64 29.68
CA GLN A 630 -9.93 60.70 28.69
C GLN A 630 -9.96 62.10 29.32
N GLN A 631 -10.87 62.33 30.28
CA GLN A 631 -10.97 63.61 30.99
C GLN A 631 -9.76 63.81 31.92
N GLY A 632 -9.34 62.76 32.63
CA GLY A 632 -8.15 62.78 33.47
C GLY A 632 -6.88 63.05 32.66
N LEU A 633 -6.74 62.43 31.49
CA LEU A 633 -5.63 62.71 30.56
C LEU A 633 -5.67 64.16 30.05
N LYS A 634 -6.86 64.70 29.76
CA LYS A 634 -7.00 66.10 29.34
C LYS A 634 -6.55 67.07 30.43
N VAL A 635 -7.03 66.89 31.66
CA VAL A 635 -6.65 67.71 32.81
C VAL A 635 -5.15 67.59 33.10
N TRP A 636 -4.61 66.37 33.06
CA TRP A 636 -3.17 66.15 33.22
C TRP A 636 -2.37 66.86 32.14
N TYR A 637 -2.75 66.71 30.87
CA TYR A 637 -2.09 67.36 29.75
C TYR A 637 -2.17 68.89 29.87
N GLU A 638 -3.32 69.46 30.22
CA GLU A 638 -3.50 70.90 30.43
C GLU A 638 -2.60 71.44 31.56
N ASN A 639 -2.41 70.68 32.64
CA ASN A 639 -1.59 71.05 33.79
C ASN A 639 -0.06 70.96 33.54
N ILE A 640 0.40 70.36 32.44
CA ILE A 640 1.83 70.39 32.09
C ILE A 640 2.22 71.84 31.73
N PRO A 641 3.30 72.40 32.32
CA PRO A 641 3.76 73.76 31.98
C PRO A 641 4.03 73.94 30.48
N GLU A 642 3.68 75.10 29.90
CA GLU A 642 3.87 75.38 28.46
C GLU A 642 5.32 75.19 27.99
N LYS A 643 6.32 75.51 28.83
CA LYS A 643 7.73 75.27 28.51
C LYS A 643 8.07 73.78 28.43
N ALA A 644 7.51 72.95 29.29
CA ALA A 644 7.71 71.50 29.29
C ALA A 644 6.94 70.83 28.12
N LYS A 645 5.73 71.31 27.80
CA LYS A 645 4.97 70.88 26.60
C LYS A 645 5.70 71.19 25.30
N ASN A 646 6.36 72.34 25.22
CA ASN A 646 7.08 72.80 24.03
C ASN A 646 8.57 72.41 24.06
N SER A 647 8.99 71.56 24.99
CA SER A 647 10.35 71.00 25.02
C SER A 647 10.48 69.83 24.05
N ILE A 648 11.61 69.73 23.35
CA ILE A 648 11.90 68.58 22.48
C ILE A 648 12.26 67.37 23.36
N LEU A 649 11.41 66.34 23.32
CA LEU A 649 11.62 65.08 24.04
C LEU A 649 12.29 64.03 23.14
N PRO A 650 12.92 62.99 23.71
CA PRO A 650 13.35 61.82 22.94
C PRO A 650 12.18 61.22 22.15
N THR A 651 12.47 60.67 20.96
CA THR A 651 11.47 60.25 19.95
C THR A 651 10.27 59.51 20.53
N THR A 652 10.49 58.47 21.34
CA THR A 652 9.40 57.67 21.95
C THR A 652 8.54 58.49 22.91
N SER A 653 9.15 59.36 23.72
CA SER A 653 8.42 60.24 24.64
C SER A 653 7.66 61.34 23.90
N GLN A 654 8.25 61.90 22.84
CA GLN A 654 7.59 62.90 21.98
C GLN A 654 6.38 62.29 21.26
N SER A 655 6.54 61.11 20.65
CA SER A 655 5.45 60.38 20.01
C SER A 655 4.33 60.04 20.98
N LEU A 656 4.67 59.63 22.21
CA LEU A 656 3.68 59.32 23.24
C LEU A 656 2.92 60.57 23.72
N LEU A 657 3.61 61.70 23.91
CA LEU A 657 2.98 62.97 24.27
C LEU A 657 2.04 63.47 23.17
N ASN A 658 2.47 63.39 21.91
CA ASN A 658 1.66 63.73 20.73
C ASN A 658 0.45 62.79 20.60
N CYS A 659 0.63 61.49 20.86
CA CYS A 659 -0.47 60.52 20.87
C CYS A 659 -1.52 60.90 21.93
N ILE A 660 -1.10 61.19 23.17
CA ILE A 660 -2.01 61.63 24.23
C ILE A 660 -2.77 62.90 23.81
N ARG A 661 -2.07 63.89 23.25
CA ARG A 661 -2.68 65.13 22.71
C ARG A 661 -3.75 64.85 21.65
N ASP A 662 -3.47 63.95 20.72
CA ASP A 662 -4.38 63.65 19.62
C ASP A 662 -5.62 62.88 20.11
N VAL A 663 -5.45 62.00 21.11
CA VAL A 663 -6.58 61.28 21.71
C VAL A 663 -7.47 62.20 22.55
N ILE A 664 -6.92 63.10 23.37
CA ILE A 664 -7.74 64.05 24.16
C ILE A 664 -8.53 65.03 23.27
N SER A 665 -8.05 65.27 22.05
CA SER A 665 -8.70 66.11 21.04
C SER A 665 -9.92 65.44 20.37
N GLY A 666 -10.27 64.22 20.77
CA GLY A 666 -11.46 63.51 20.27
C GLY A 666 -11.28 62.81 18.92
N LYS A 667 -10.04 62.63 18.44
CA LYS A 667 -9.75 62.01 17.14
C LYS A 667 -9.69 60.47 17.18
N SER A 668 -10.04 59.81 18.28
CA SER A 668 -9.98 58.34 18.38
C SER A 668 -10.91 57.74 19.43
N VAL A 669 -11.50 56.59 19.09
CA VAL A 669 -12.36 55.77 19.98
C VAL A 669 -11.53 54.79 20.83
N ASP A 670 -10.38 54.33 20.32
CA ASP A 670 -9.52 53.31 20.96
C ASP A 670 -8.31 53.95 21.69
N LEU A 671 -8.61 54.66 22.78
CA LEU A 671 -7.62 55.43 23.57
C LEU A 671 -6.49 54.55 24.12
N ILE A 672 -6.83 53.39 24.69
CA ILE A 672 -5.87 52.53 25.39
C ILE A 672 -4.96 51.85 24.37
N GLU A 673 -5.53 51.32 23.30
CA GLU A 673 -4.86 50.60 22.22
C GLU A 673 -3.86 51.51 21.49
N LYS A 674 -4.23 52.77 21.21
CA LYS A 674 -3.31 53.73 20.58
C LYS A 674 -2.14 54.09 21.47
N ILE A 675 -2.39 54.39 22.75
CA ILE A 675 -1.32 54.72 23.71
C ILE A 675 -0.40 53.51 23.91
N ALA A 676 -0.98 52.32 24.09
CA ALA A 676 -0.26 51.05 24.20
C ALA A 676 0.66 50.82 22.99
N LYS A 677 0.12 50.96 21.77
CA LYS A 677 0.87 50.79 20.53
C LYS A 677 1.96 51.84 20.35
N THR A 678 1.71 53.10 20.66
CA THR A 678 2.73 54.15 20.55
C THR A 678 3.86 53.96 21.57
N ALA A 679 3.55 53.45 22.77
CA ALA A 679 4.54 53.25 23.80
C ALA A 679 5.41 51.98 23.60
N THR A 680 4.86 50.94 22.97
CA THR A 680 5.53 49.62 22.85
C THR A 680 5.79 49.16 21.41
N ASN A 681 5.28 49.87 20.41
CA ASN A 681 5.20 49.46 18.99
C ASN A 681 4.37 48.20 18.69
N PHE A 682 3.77 47.56 19.69
CA PHE A 682 2.93 46.38 19.53
C PHE A 682 1.46 46.68 19.83
N PHE A 683 0.54 46.05 19.10
CA PHE A 683 -0.87 46.06 19.48
C PHE A 683 -1.05 45.33 20.81
N ILE A 684 -2.00 45.78 21.64
CA ILE A 684 -2.21 45.19 22.97
C ILE A 684 -2.62 43.71 22.89
N GLU A 685 -3.26 43.32 21.80
CA GLU A 685 -3.62 41.95 21.44
C GLU A 685 -2.39 41.03 21.23
N ASP A 686 -1.21 41.61 20.94
CA ASP A 686 0.05 40.91 20.67
C ASP A 686 1.02 40.92 21.87
N TRP A 687 0.59 41.47 23.02
CA TRP A 687 1.46 41.62 24.18
C TRP A 687 1.78 40.30 24.88
N ASN A 688 3.00 40.21 25.38
CA ASN A 688 3.40 39.23 26.39
C ASN A 688 3.57 39.91 27.75
N ASP A 689 3.81 39.13 28.80
CA ASP A 689 3.90 39.66 30.18
C ASP A 689 5.00 40.72 30.35
N LYS A 690 6.09 40.68 29.56
CA LYS A 690 7.18 41.68 29.63
C LYS A 690 6.81 43.00 28.96
N THR A 691 5.96 42.96 27.93
CA THR A 691 5.52 44.16 27.21
C THR A 691 4.73 45.11 28.13
N LYS A 692 4.04 44.55 29.14
CA LYS A 692 3.37 45.35 30.18
C LYS A 692 4.36 46.14 31.04
N ASP A 693 5.47 45.52 31.44
CA ASP A 693 6.52 46.18 32.21
C ASP A 693 7.23 47.26 31.38
N GLU A 694 7.49 46.96 30.11
CA GLU A 694 8.03 47.92 29.14
C GLU A 694 7.12 49.14 28.99
N PHE A 695 5.81 48.92 28.86
CA PHE A 695 4.82 49.99 28.80
C PHE A 695 4.86 50.90 30.04
N GLU A 696 4.86 50.33 31.25
CA GLU A 696 4.94 51.10 32.49
C GLU A 696 6.25 51.89 32.59
N SER A 697 7.37 51.28 32.18
CA SER A 697 8.69 51.93 32.14
C SER A 697 8.71 53.12 31.18
N THR A 698 8.16 52.96 29.97
CA THR A 698 8.07 54.03 28.97
C THR A 698 7.21 55.20 29.46
N LEU A 699 6.08 54.94 30.11
CA LEU A 699 5.25 55.99 30.71
C LEU A 699 5.97 56.73 31.84
N LYS A 700 6.62 56.01 32.76
CA LYS A 700 7.40 56.65 33.84
C LYS A 700 8.55 57.48 33.28
N THR A 701 9.18 57.01 32.22
CA THR A 701 10.26 57.72 31.53
C THR A 701 9.74 59.05 30.96
N LEU A 702 8.60 59.05 30.27
CA LEU A 702 7.94 60.29 29.80
C LEU A 702 7.69 61.27 30.96
N VAL A 703 7.09 60.80 32.05
CA VAL A 703 6.81 61.64 33.23
C VAL A 703 8.09 62.20 33.84
N SER A 704 9.16 61.39 33.92
CA SER A 704 10.45 61.82 34.45
C SER A 704 11.12 62.88 33.58
N TYR A 705 11.03 62.77 32.25
CA TYR A 705 11.55 63.78 31.33
C TYR A 705 10.77 65.09 31.45
N LEU A 706 9.45 65.02 31.52
CA LEU A 706 8.60 66.21 31.71
C LEU A 706 8.92 66.93 33.04
N LYS A 707 9.12 66.19 34.13
CA LYS A 707 9.52 66.76 35.44
C LYS A 707 10.92 67.38 35.41
N LYS A 708 11.91 66.72 34.80
CA LYS A 708 13.26 67.29 34.65
C LYS A 708 13.26 68.60 33.87
N LYS A 709 12.40 68.70 32.84
CA LYS A 709 12.25 69.93 32.04
C LYS A 709 11.48 71.02 32.78
N GLU A 710 10.58 70.66 33.67
CA GLU A 710 9.92 71.58 34.61
C GLU A 710 10.92 72.13 35.65
N GLU A 711 11.78 71.29 36.23
CA GLU A 711 12.79 71.68 37.22
C GLU A 711 13.95 72.51 36.60
N ALA A 712 14.33 72.23 35.34
CA ALA A 712 15.34 72.99 34.61
C ALA A 712 14.83 74.39 34.15
N ALA A 713 13.53 74.66 34.27
CA ALA A 713 12.89 75.89 33.80
C ALA A 713 13.30 77.16 34.58
N ASP A 714 13.93 76.99 35.76
CA ASP A 714 14.43 78.07 36.62
C ASP A 714 15.92 78.41 36.40
N THR A 715 16.60 77.73 35.46
CA THR A 715 18.01 78.00 35.13
C THR A 715 18.16 78.89 33.88
N PRO A 716 18.94 80.00 33.89
CA PRO A 716 19.06 80.96 32.78
C PRO A 716 19.72 80.45 31.47
N GLN A 717 20.04 79.16 31.35
CA GLN A 717 20.86 78.59 30.25
C GLN A 717 20.09 77.73 29.23
N SER A 718 18.76 77.65 29.27
CA SER A 718 17.99 76.84 28.31
C SER A 718 18.06 77.42 26.89
N LYS A 719 18.56 76.65 25.91
CA LYS A 719 18.56 77.03 24.49
C LYS A 719 17.13 76.98 23.93
N LYS A 720 16.73 78.01 23.17
CA LYS A 720 15.37 78.12 22.62
C LYS A 720 15.37 78.50 21.13
N ILE A 721 14.39 77.99 20.41
CA ILE A 721 14.07 78.37 19.03
C ILE A 721 12.68 79.01 19.04
N THR A 722 12.57 80.21 18.47
CA THR A 722 11.30 80.93 18.36
C THR A 722 10.79 80.83 16.93
N LEU A 723 9.58 80.29 16.75
CA LEU A 723 8.94 80.14 15.45
C LEU A 723 7.64 80.96 15.38
N PRO A 724 7.31 81.58 14.24
CA PRO A 724 6.01 82.22 14.05
C PRO A 724 4.90 81.15 13.95
N GLY A 725 3.86 81.27 14.78
CA GLY A 725 2.63 80.49 14.75
C GLY A 725 1.39 81.34 14.50
N GLU A 726 0.22 80.71 14.30
CA GLU A 726 -1.04 81.38 13.91
C GLU A 726 -1.58 82.39 14.94
N SER A 727 -1.15 82.32 16.21
CA SER A 727 -1.60 83.19 17.31
C SER A 727 -0.46 83.97 18.00
N GLY A 728 0.73 84.01 17.40
CA GLY A 728 1.93 84.64 17.96
C GLY A 728 3.19 83.78 17.80
N SER A 729 4.32 84.29 18.29
CA SER A 729 5.59 83.53 18.31
C SER A 729 5.55 82.41 19.35
N LYS A 730 5.78 81.16 18.94
CA LYS A 730 5.85 79.99 19.82
C LYS A 730 7.31 79.63 20.10
N GLU A 731 7.66 79.48 21.38
CA GLU A 731 9.01 79.13 21.82
C GLU A 731 9.15 77.63 22.05
N TYR A 732 10.16 77.02 21.45
CA TYR A 732 10.53 75.61 21.64
C TYR A 732 11.87 75.51 22.36
N PHE A 733 11.96 74.66 23.37
CA PHE A 733 13.15 74.50 24.21
C PHE A 733 13.84 73.19 23.88
N TYR A 734 15.16 73.22 23.74
CA TYR A 734 15.95 72.03 23.40
C TYR A 734 17.27 72.04 24.17
N ASP A 735 17.71 70.86 24.57
CA ASP A 735 19.03 70.66 25.14
C ASP A 735 19.88 69.97 24.09
N PHE A 736 20.86 70.70 23.55
CA PHE A 736 21.84 70.18 22.60
C PHE A 736 23.22 70.63 23.05
N ASP A 737 24.09 69.68 23.38
CA ASP A 737 25.52 69.94 23.56
C ASP A 737 26.26 69.39 22.32
N PRO A 738 26.89 70.24 21.50
CA PRO A 738 27.67 69.79 20.35
C PRO A 738 28.86 68.89 20.73
N ASN A 739 29.25 68.83 22.00
CA ASN A 739 30.34 67.97 22.48
C ASN A 739 29.87 66.60 22.99
N GLU A 740 28.56 66.37 23.13
CA GLU A 740 27.98 65.11 23.63
C GLU A 740 27.20 64.33 22.54
N LEU A 741 27.70 64.33 21.31
CA LEU A 741 27.09 63.56 20.22
C LEU A 741 27.35 62.06 20.37
N SER A 742 26.29 61.26 20.20
CA SER A 742 26.44 59.80 20.07
C SER A 742 27.20 59.45 18.78
N PRO A 743 27.80 58.25 18.66
CA PRO A 743 28.47 57.82 17.42
C PRO A 743 27.56 57.93 16.18
N SER A 744 26.29 57.53 16.30
CA SER A 744 25.29 57.69 15.23
C SER A 744 24.94 59.16 14.96
N GLY A 745 24.96 60.01 16.00
CA GLY A 745 24.78 61.45 15.87
C GLY A 745 25.92 62.12 15.09
N VAL A 746 27.18 61.70 15.30
CA VAL A 746 28.33 62.17 14.53
C VAL A 746 28.20 61.78 13.05
N PHE A 747 27.86 60.52 12.76
CA PHE A 747 27.61 60.10 11.37
C PHE A 747 26.47 60.87 10.71
N PHE A 748 25.38 61.11 11.43
CA PHE A 748 24.26 61.88 10.92
C PHE A 748 24.64 63.34 10.62
N GLN A 749 25.45 63.96 11.50
CA GLN A 749 25.96 65.31 11.28
C GLN A 749 26.87 65.36 10.06
N SER A 750 27.84 64.45 9.93
CA SER A 750 28.74 64.40 8.77
C SER A 750 27.97 64.17 7.46
N ALA A 751 26.96 63.30 7.46
CA ALA A 751 26.15 63.07 6.27
C ALA A 751 25.32 64.30 5.86
N LEU A 752 24.82 65.07 6.83
CA LEU A 752 24.13 66.34 6.57
C LEU A 752 25.09 67.42 6.06
N ASP A 753 26.30 67.51 6.63
CA ASP A 753 27.33 68.45 6.18
C ASP A 753 27.75 68.14 4.74
N ASP A 754 28.03 66.86 4.43
CA ASP A 754 28.36 66.41 3.07
C ASP A 754 27.24 66.76 2.08
N MET A 755 25.97 66.48 2.43
CA MET A 755 24.82 66.84 1.58
C MET A 755 24.66 68.36 1.41
N MET A 756 24.91 69.17 2.45
CA MET A 756 24.80 70.63 2.33
C MET A 756 25.89 71.24 1.44
N ASP A 757 27.08 70.63 1.44
CA ASP A 757 28.23 71.02 0.62
C ASP A 757 28.07 70.58 -0.85
N GLU A 758 27.47 69.41 -1.08
CA GLU A 758 27.19 68.89 -2.44
C GLU A 758 26.23 69.80 -3.23
N TYR A 759 25.29 70.46 -2.55
CA TYR A 759 24.33 71.41 -3.13
C TYR A 759 24.74 72.88 -2.92
N GLY A 760 25.96 73.25 -3.32
CA GLY A 760 26.50 74.61 -3.23
C GLY A 760 25.75 75.70 -4.02
N ALA A 761 24.79 75.34 -4.88
CA ALA A 761 24.02 76.27 -5.73
C ALA A 761 22.78 76.88 -5.06
N LEU A 762 22.33 76.36 -3.90
CA LEU A 762 21.17 76.88 -3.18
C LEU A 762 21.56 78.08 -2.30
N ASP A 763 20.71 79.11 -2.28
CA ASP A 763 20.91 80.24 -1.37
C ASP A 763 20.81 79.80 0.09
N ASN A 764 21.61 80.45 0.95
CA ASN A 764 21.62 80.13 2.38
C ASN A 764 20.25 80.32 3.03
N SER A 765 19.43 81.27 2.57
CA SER A 765 18.07 81.48 3.08
C SER A 765 17.16 80.28 2.79
N GLU A 766 17.31 79.68 1.60
CA GLU A 766 16.54 78.51 1.17
C GLU A 766 16.96 77.25 1.92
N LYS A 767 18.28 77.04 2.09
CA LYS A 767 18.83 75.94 2.92
C LYS A 767 18.33 76.02 4.37
N ILE A 768 18.41 77.21 4.98
CA ILE A 768 17.90 77.44 6.34
C ILE A 768 16.39 77.19 6.40
N GLY A 769 15.62 77.65 5.41
CA GLY A 769 14.18 77.42 5.35
C GLY A 769 13.80 75.93 5.31
N ILE A 770 14.50 75.12 4.53
CA ILE A 770 14.30 73.66 4.45
C ILE A 770 14.65 72.98 5.77
N LEU A 771 15.80 73.31 6.37
CA LEU A 771 16.20 72.78 7.67
C LEU A 771 15.16 73.15 8.74
N MET A 772 14.67 74.39 8.75
CA MET A 772 13.63 74.81 9.69
C MET A 772 12.30 74.07 9.48
N ASN A 773 11.94 73.69 8.25
CA ASN A 773 10.78 72.84 7.99
C ASN A 773 10.97 71.40 8.50
N LEU A 774 12.18 70.85 8.39
CA LEU A 774 12.52 69.55 8.97
C LEU A 774 12.51 69.60 10.51
N VAL A 775 13.05 70.67 11.10
CA VAL A 775 12.99 70.90 12.54
C VAL A 775 11.54 71.02 13.01
N LYS A 776 10.67 71.76 12.28
CA LYS A 776 9.22 71.82 12.55
C LYS A 776 8.59 70.43 12.60
N LYS A 777 8.96 69.55 11.66
CA LYS A 777 8.46 68.17 11.61
C LYS A 777 8.91 67.33 12.81
N LEU A 778 10.13 67.56 13.32
CA LEU A 778 10.65 66.87 14.52
C LEU A 778 10.01 67.37 15.82
N MET A 779 9.56 68.63 15.85
CA MET A 779 8.90 69.23 17.02
C MET A 779 7.41 68.85 17.14
N GLY A 780 6.82 68.28 16.09
CA GLY A 780 5.47 67.68 16.11
C GLY A 780 4.35 68.59 15.67
#